data_AF-A0A966T767-F1
#
_entry.id   AF-A0A966T767-F1
#
_cell.length_a   1.000
_cell.length_b   1.000
_cell.length_c   1.000
_cell.angle_alpha   90.00
_cell.angle_beta   90.00
_cell.angle_gamma   90.00
#
_symmetry.space_group_name_H-M   'P 1'
#
loop_
_entity.id
_entity.type
_entity.pdbx_description
1 polymer ?
#
loop_
_entity_poly.entity_id
_entity_poly.type
_entity_poly.pdbx_seq_one_letter_code
_entity_poly.pdbx_strand_id
1 'polypeptide(L)'
;SSFATPDVVTSAGSGSPNLLLYTRARWTPPAPEAPSNPRSLVVIPGVAQAELSWTAPTQTGGAAVSDYLIEYSSNNGSTWSTFVDGVSTATTATVTSLTNGTTYSFRVSAVNSAGTSAPTDVVRAAIGVPSVPTGLTATAGGAQVVLRWTAPTQNGGSAITDYVIEYKADGADDWTTFSDGVSTSLTATVTGLTNGTTYSFRVSGANAIGTGGPSGVVTAVPWQVNAPSAPRNLTVTTVNTMSVGLEWQIPTADGGGFITGYIVEQSGDGGVTWTTSLVTGTGGRAGGVWFTTVYDLVSGREYKFRVRATNSAGNSDPSSTVTQAPGIPSVPEDLVATEAGPNRITLRWERPTSDGGSGLRGYTIDFSTDSGSTWTTWPQDTGVVGCTCQYLARTVTGLTDSVAHIFRVRAYNLIGYGPNSDSTEPMTPLTPAVPGAPLNLVGVALPAVVELDWDAPTSDGGAPITDYVVEYSTDSGSTWTTFTDGTSTTTFASLRGLTVGTAHVFRVSAVNSSGRGVASSVSATVTPIAALVNDPFSGAIAITGTSGRANSSTRTATRETGEPNHGGFGASASIWYSYTASAAGTLVLDTMGSDFDTLLGVYTGSAVNALTTIRTNDDAGGGNWSRIEFAPVVDTQYWVAIDGYGSRKGSTVFNWAFTEAPPAQKPGVPRSVRAVEGDARATVYWTAPESDGGATITAYTVTASPGGRTCATTGALTCVVSSLTNGTPYTFTVTATNSVGTSNPSSASDAVTPRAASDGGVAPLSWGLDRIDQRALPLNNRYTRTQSGAGVTVYVIDTGVRATHGELNGRVAAGFTTISDGQGTNDCQGHGTHVAGTVAGTNYGVAPSALIVPVRVMNCSGSGSTSDIIAGIDWIITHHQAGVPAVANMSLGGPRSAALDLAVARGVADGVTFVVAAGNSNLSACTVSPAGEPSAITVGSTTSTDERSSFSNFGSCLDVFAPGSSIVSAGHTSDTATRTLSGTSMAAPHVAGVAALALSQNTAMTPAEVASAIASSATRNAVTNPGTGS
;
A
#
# COMPACT_ATOMS: atom_id res chain seq x y z
N SER A 1 -54.12 -5.66 -13.29
CA SER A 1 -53.66 -5.60 -11.89
C SER A 1 -52.94 -6.90 -11.59
N SER A 2 -51.61 -6.86 -11.56
CA SER A 2 -50.75 -8.04 -11.41
C SER A 2 -49.59 -7.66 -10.51
N PHE A 3 -49.79 -7.81 -9.21
CA PHE A 3 -48.68 -7.88 -8.26
C PHE A 3 -48.04 -9.27 -8.44
N ALA A 4 -46.71 -9.32 -8.54
CA ALA A 4 -46.00 -10.59 -8.56
C ALA A 4 -46.13 -11.26 -7.19
N THR A 5 -46.17 -12.58 -7.16
CA THR A 5 -46.08 -13.34 -5.90
C THR A 5 -44.64 -13.25 -5.38
N PRO A 6 -44.39 -12.79 -4.15
CA PRO A 6 -43.07 -12.88 -3.52
C PRO A 6 -42.63 -14.34 -3.32
N ASP A 7 -41.34 -14.53 -3.03
CA ASP A 7 -40.75 -15.78 -2.50
C ASP A 7 -40.74 -17.02 -3.42
N VAL A 8 -40.58 -16.85 -4.74
CA VAL A 8 -40.31 -17.98 -5.67
C VAL A 8 -38.83 -18.41 -5.69
N VAL A 9 -37.93 -17.70 -4.98
CA VAL A 9 -36.48 -18.00 -4.95
C VAL A 9 -36.04 -18.37 -3.54
N THR A 10 -35.85 -19.66 -3.29
CA THR A 10 -35.44 -20.23 -1.98
C THR A 10 -33.93 -20.09 -1.68
N SER A 11 -33.18 -19.39 -2.53
CA SER A 11 -31.70 -19.38 -2.56
C SER A 11 -31.08 -18.02 -2.90
N ALA A 12 -31.83 -16.91 -2.83
CA ALA A 12 -31.25 -15.57 -3.03
C ALA A 12 -30.29 -15.27 -1.86
N GLY A 13 -28.98 -15.28 -2.13
CA GLY A 13 -27.97 -15.20 -1.09
C GLY A 13 -27.98 -13.86 -0.35
N SER A 14 -27.78 -13.89 0.97
CA SER A 14 -27.81 -12.73 1.87
C SER A 14 -27.18 -11.46 1.28
N GLY A 15 -27.96 -10.39 1.13
CA GLY A 15 -27.50 -9.08 0.68
C GLY A 15 -27.65 -8.78 -0.82
N SER A 16 -28.37 -9.63 -1.56
CA SER A 16 -28.58 -9.57 -3.01
C SER A 16 -29.53 -8.44 -3.49
N PRO A 17 -29.09 -7.34 -4.14
CA PRO A 17 -30.00 -6.33 -4.74
C PRO A 17 -30.88 -6.83 -5.90
N ASN A 18 -30.52 -7.91 -6.60
CA ASN A 18 -31.31 -8.62 -7.61
C ASN A 18 -32.09 -7.70 -8.59
N LEU A 19 -31.34 -6.88 -9.34
CA LEU A 19 -31.89 -5.92 -10.30
C LEU A 19 -31.79 -6.43 -11.74
N LEU A 20 -32.90 -6.55 -12.45
CA LEU A 20 -32.95 -6.96 -13.87
C LEU A 20 -33.35 -5.78 -14.78
N LEU A 21 -32.51 -5.47 -15.78
CA LEU A 21 -32.61 -4.30 -16.66
C LEU A 21 -34.02 -4.04 -17.24
N TYR A 22 -34.47 -2.77 -17.21
CA TYR A 22 -35.77 -2.34 -17.74
C TYR A 22 -35.74 -0.95 -18.42
N THR A 23 -36.44 -0.79 -19.54
CA THR A 23 -36.23 0.35 -20.48
C THR A 23 -37.43 1.25 -20.78
N ARG A 24 -38.61 1.02 -20.19
CA ARG A 24 -39.81 1.77 -20.59
C ARG A 24 -39.79 3.21 -20.07
N ALA A 25 -40.09 4.16 -20.96
CA ALA A 25 -39.85 5.60 -20.78
C ALA A 25 -40.56 6.23 -19.56
N ARG A 26 -39.85 7.21 -18.95
CA ARG A 26 -40.06 7.86 -17.64
C ARG A 26 -39.65 6.99 -16.44
N TRP A 27 -38.51 7.35 -15.87
CA TRP A 27 -37.91 6.81 -14.65
C TRP A 27 -38.74 7.18 -13.40
N THR A 28 -39.87 6.51 -13.19
CA THR A 28 -40.64 6.60 -11.93
C THR A 28 -40.35 5.38 -11.05
N PRO A 29 -39.87 5.57 -9.80
CA PRO A 29 -39.61 4.44 -8.89
C PRO A 29 -40.87 3.60 -8.60
N PRO A 30 -40.73 2.28 -8.38
CA PRO A 30 -41.83 1.43 -7.92
C PRO A 30 -42.25 1.76 -6.48
N ALA A 31 -43.44 1.30 -6.07
CA ALA A 31 -43.94 1.46 -4.70
C ALA A 31 -43.15 0.57 -3.70
N PRO A 32 -43.07 0.95 -2.40
CA PRO A 32 -42.33 0.17 -1.40
C PRO A 32 -42.94 -1.21 -1.10
N GLU A 33 -42.07 -2.15 -0.70
CA GLU A 33 -42.36 -3.52 -0.27
C GLU A 33 -41.90 -3.73 1.20
N ALA A 34 -42.27 -4.86 1.81
CA ALA A 34 -41.87 -5.18 3.20
C ALA A 34 -40.35 -5.45 3.36
N PRO A 35 -39.76 -5.33 4.57
CA PRO A 35 -38.33 -5.58 4.78
C PRO A 35 -37.95 -7.06 4.69
N SER A 36 -36.65 -7.35 4.54
CA SER A 36 -36.12 -8.70 4.78
C SER A 36 -36.18 -9.07 6.26
N ASN A 37 -35.99 -10.35 6.61
CA ASN A 37 -35.96 -10.76 8.01
C ASN A 37 -34.73 -10.20 8.78
N PRO A 38 -34.86 -9.97 10.11
CA PRO A 38 -33.71 -9.72 10.98
C PRO A 38 -32.79 -10.95 11.09
N ARG A 39 -31.58 -10.78 11.63
CA ARG A 39 -30.55 -11.84 11.67
C ARG A 39 -29.88 -11.93 13.04
N SER A 40 -29.24 -13.08 13.32
CA SER A 40 -28.34 -13.27 14.47
C SER A 40 -28.99 -12.94 15.83
N LEU A 41 -30.16 -13.50 16.09
CA LEU A 41 -30.82 -13.39 17.40
C LEU A 41 -29.99 -14.08 18.49
N VAL A 42 -29.79 -13.39 19.61
CA VAL A 42 -29.17 -13.89 20.84
C VAL A 42 -30.14 -13.71 21.99
N VAL A 43 -30.19 -14.66 22.92
CA VAL A 43 -31.08 -14.67 24.09
C VAL A 43 -30.27 -14.96 25.36
N ILE A 44 -30.39 -14.10 26.37
CA ILE A 44 -29.76 -14.26 27.68
C ILE A 44 -30.86 -14.42 28.74
N PRO A 45 -30.96 -15.57 29.44
CA PRO A 45 -31.98 -15.80 30.45
C PRO A 45 -31.68 -15.05 31.76
N GLY A 46 -32.72 -14.49 32.38
CA GLY A 46 -32.68 -13.88 33.71
C GLY A 46 -33.88 -14.32 34.56
N VAL A 47 -34.09 -13.73 35.74
CA VAL A 47 -35.18 -14.13 36.64
C VAL A 47 -36.53 -13.65 36.09
N ALA A 48 -37.43 -14.58 35.77
CA ALA A 48 -38.72 -14.27 35.16
C ALA A 48 -38.64 -13.37 33.89
N GLN A 49 -37.50 -13.34 33.20
CA GLN A 49 -37.27 -12.52 32.01
C GLN A 49 -36.17 -13.09 31.10
N ALA A 50 -36.05 -12.58 29.89
CA ALA A 50 -34.93 -12.83 28.99
C ALA A 50 -34.56 -11.57 28.20
N GLU A 51 -33.26 -11.30 28.05
CA GLU A 51 -32.73 -10.19 27.24
C GLU A 51 -32.39 -10.69 25.84
N LEU A 52 -32.82 -9.94 24.81
CA LEU A 52 -32.71 -10.28 23.40
C LEU A 52 -31.90 -9.20 22.65
N SER A 53 -31.09 -9.62 21.69
CA SER A 53 -30.39 -8.73 20.75
C SER A 53 -30.28 -9.36 19.37
N TRP A 54 -30.38 -8.57 18.30
CA TRP A 54 -30.29 -9.03 16.91
C TRP A 54 -29.62 -8.01 15.99
N THR A 55 -29.38 -8.42 14.74
CA THR A 55 -28.93 -7.54 13.64
C THR A 55 -30.10 -7.15 12.75
N ALA A 56 -30.12 -5.89 12.32
CA ALA A 56 -31.14 -5.36 11.41
C ALA A 56 -31.22 -6.09 10.05
N PRO A 57 -32.38 -6.02 9.36
CA PRO A 57 -32.55 -6.47 7.97
C PRO A 57 -31.48 -5.92 7.01
N THR A 58 -31.10 -6.72 6.02
CA THR A 58 -30.22 -6.26 4.93
C THR A 58 -30.97 -5.48 3.85
N GLN A 59 -32.30 -5.59 3.79
CA GLN A 59 -33.13 -4.84 2.86
C GLN A 59 -34.32 -4.21 3.56
N THR A 60 -34.58 -2.94 3.23
CA THR A 60 -35.69 -2.15 3.75
C THR A 60 -36.93 -2.16 2.84
N GLY A 61 -36.90 -2.88 1.72
CA GLY A 61 -38.02 -2.90 0.75
C GLY A 61 -38.33 -1.54 0.08
N GLY A 62 -37.47 -0.53 0.26
CA GLY A 62 -37.68 0.82 -0.29
C GLY A 62 -38.39 1.81 0.66
N ALA A 63 -38.69 1.41 1.90
CA ALA A 63 -39.14 2.31 2.96
C ALA A 63 -38.45 1.99 4.29
N ALA A 64 -38.10 3.00 5.09
CA ALA A 64 -37.35 2.78 6.33
C ALA A 64 -38.07 1.82 7.30
N VAL A 65 -37.31 0.95 7.98
CA VAL A 65 -37.83 0.09 9.05
C VAL A 65 -38.34 0.97 10.18
N SER A 66 -39.59 0.76 10.57
CA SER A 66 -40.31 1.53 11.59
C SER A 66 -40.49 0.79 12.91
N ASP A 67 -40.42 -0.54 12.91
CA ASP A 67 -40.68 -1.36 14.11
C ASP A 67 -40.03 -2.76 14.06
N TYR A 68 -39.95 -3.45 15.20
CA TYR A 68 -39.60 -4.87 15.33
C TYR A 68 -40.64 -5.64 16.15
N LEU A 69 -41.20 -6.70 15.58
CA LEU A 69 -42.18 -7.57 16.23
C LEU A 69 -41.48 -8.74 16.94
N ILE A 70 -41.66 -8.87 18.25
CA ILE A 70 -41.00 -9.89 19.07
C ILE A 70 -41.99 -10.97 19.52
N GLU A 71 -41.64 -12.25 19.34
CA GLU A 71 -42.48 -13.38 19.71
C GLU A 71 -41.74 -14.41 20.56
N TYR A 72 -42.45 -15.00 21.53
CA TYR A 72 -41.94 -16.05 22.42
C TYR A 72 -42.94 -17.20 22.61
N SER A 73 -42.45 -18.37 23.03
CA SER A 73 -43.25 -19.59 23.18
C SER A 73 -42.72 -20.47 24.31
N SER A 74 -43.61 -20.95 25.20
CA SER A 74 -43.31 -21.90 26.27
C SER A 74 -43.48 -23.37 25.88
N ASN A 75 -44.05 -23.65 24.70
CA ASN A 75 -44.43 -25.00 24.25
C ASN A 75 -43.71 -25.41 22.95
N ASN A 76 -42.41 -25.11 22.88
CA ASN A 76 -41.54 -25.47 21.75
C ASN A 76 -42.06 -24.94 20.39
N GLY A 77 -42.61 -23.73 20.36
CA GLY A 77 -43.07 -23.08 19.12
C GLY A 77 -44.40 -23.59 18.58
N SER A 78 -45.14 -24.40 19.34
CA SER A 78 -46.48 -24.88 18.93
C SER A 78 -47.53 -23.74 18.97
N THR A 79 -47.38 -22.79 19.90
CA THR A 79 -48.09 -21.52 19.91
C THR A 79 -47.13 -20.39 20.28
N TRP A 80 -47.27 -19.24 19.64
CA TRP A 80 -46.45 -18.04 19.88
C TRP A 80 -47.27 -16.94 20.54
N SER A 81 -46.64 -16.14 21.38
CA SER A 81 -47.19 -14.95 22.00
C SER A 81 -46.30 -13.76 21.64
N THR A 82 -46.92 -12.65 21.24
CA THR A 82 -46.22 -11.40 20.95
C THR A 82 -45.88 -10.68 22.26
N PHE A 83 -44.62 -10.27 22.42
CA PHE A 83 -44.23 -9.35 23.49
C PHE A 83 -44.62 -7.92 23.10
N VAL A 84 -45.23 -7.17 24.02
CA VAL A 84 -45.76 -5.82 23.75
C VAL A 84 -44.81 -4.78 24.34
N ASP A 85 -43.80 -4.41 23.55
CA ASP A 85 -42.82 -3.36 23.84
C ASP A 85 -43.15 -2.01 23.20
N GLY A 86 -43.96 -2.01 22.13
CA GLY A 86 -44.39 -0.82 21.41
C GLY A 86 -43.45 -0.47 20.25
N VAL A 87 -43.83 0.53 19.44
CA VAL A 87 -43.15 0.82 18.17
C VAL A 87 -41.71 1.28 18.40
N SER A 88 -40.74 0.46 17.99
CA SER A 88 -39.31 0.66 18.27
C SER A 88 -38.41 0.21 17.12
N THR A 89 -37.44 1.06 16.77
CA THR A 89 -36.36 0.70 15.82
C THR A 89 -35.11 0.16 16.50
N ALA A 90 -35.12 -0.07 17.82
CA ALA A 90 -34.00 -0.65 18.54
C ALA A 90 -33.84 -2.14 18.21
N THR A 91 -32.60 -2.62 18.15
CA THR A 91 -32.30 -4.05 17.85
C THR A 91 -32.03 -4.87 19.11
N THR A 92 -32.66 -4.49 20.22
CA THR A 92 -32.53 -5.09 21.55
C THR A 92 -33.83 -4.93 22.35
N ALA A 93 -34.20 -5.92 23.15
CA ALA A 93 -35.39 -5.86 24.03
C ALA A 93 -35.28 -6.81 25.23
N THR A 94 -36.10 -6.62 26.26
CA THR A 94 -36.17 -7.49 27.44
C THR A 94 -37.59 -8.05 27.59
N VAL A 95 -37.78 -9.33 27.31
CA VAL A 95 -39.07 -10.03 27.46
C VAL A 95 -39.27 -10.40 28.92
N THR A 96 -40.26 -9.82 29.58
CA THR A 96 -40.54 -10.02 31.02
C THR A 96 -41.69 -10.99 31.29
N SER A 97 -41.93 -11.29 32.58
CA SER A 97 -43.04 -12.15 33.06
C SER A 97 -43.00 -13.61 32.58
N LEU A 98 -41.79 -14.14 32.42
CA LEU A 98 -41.54 -15.56 32.14
C LEU A 98 -41.58 -16.41 33.43
N THR A 99 -41.79 -17.71 33.30
CA THR A 99 -41.85 -18.65 34.44
C THR A 99 -40.49 -19.30 34.71
N ASN A 100 -39.98 -19.15 35.94
CA ASN A 100 -38.78 -19.85 36.40
C ASN A 100 -38.94 -21.38 36.28
N GLY A 101 -37.86 -22.08 35.88
CA GLY A 101 -37.83 -23.52 35.59
C GLY A 101 -38.32 -23.91 34.20
N THR A 102 -38.86 -22.97 33.40
CA THR A 102 -39.42 -23.27 32.06
C THR A 102 -38.44 -22.91 30.94
N THR A 103 -38.35 -23.73 29.90
CA THR A 103 -37.55 -23.45 28.69
C THR A 103 -38.42 -22.76 27.64
N TYR A 104 -38.09 -21.52 27.29
CA TYR A 104 -38.77 -20.72 26.26
C TYR A 104 -38.04 -20.74 24.92
N SER A 105 -38.78 -20.51 23.84
CA SER A 105 -38.31 -20.29 22.47
C SER A 105 -38.64 -18.84 22.03
N PHE A 106 -37.78 -18.19 21.23
CA PHE A 106 -37.91 -16.77 20.83
C PHE A 106 -37.63 -16.55 19.33
N ARG A 107 -38.27 -15.56 18.70
CA ARG A 107 -38.01 -15.08 17.32
C ARG A 107 -38.42 -13.60 17.13
N VAL A 108 -37.91 -12.93 16.09
CA VAL A 108 -38.15 -11.49 15.81
C VAL A 108 -38.39 -11.22 14.31
N SER A 109 -39.32 -10.32 13.95
CA SER A 109 -39.57 -9.78 12.59
C SER A 109 -39.35 -8.26 12.54
N ALA A 110 -39.15 -7.67 11.35
CA ALA A 110 -39.06 -6.22 11.12
C ALA A 110 -40.29 -5.69 10.38
N VAL A 111 -40.63 -4.41 10.56
CA VAL A 111 -41.81 -3.76 9.95
C VAL A 111 -41.41 -2.46 9.24
N ASN A 112 -42.04 -2.15 8.10
CA ASN A 112 -42.03 -0.82 7.49
C ASN A 112 -43.45 -0.41 7.04
N SER A 113 -43.56 0.71 6.32
CA SER A 113 -44.84 1.24 5.81
C SER A 113 -45.57 0.35 4.79
N ALA A 114 -44.94 -0.71 4.28
CA ALA A 114 -45.50 -1.64 3.31
C ALA A 114 -45.79 -3.04 3.88
N GLY A 115 -45.22 -3.40 5.04
CA GLY A 115 -45.57 -4.63 5.76
C GLY A 115 -44.51 -5.13 6.75
N THR A 116 -44.76 -6.34 7.25
CA THR A 116 -43.90 -7.06 8.21
C THR A 116 -43.16 -8.20 7.52
N SER A 117 -41.88 -8.38 7.86
CA SER A 117 -41.02 -9.44 7.34
C SER A 117 -41.34 -10.83 7.91
N ALA A 118 -40.80 -11.87 7.28
CA ALA A 118 -40.60 -13.16 7.94
C ALA A 118 -39.73 -13.03 9.22
N PRO A 119 -39.87 -13.93 10.20
CA PRO A 119 -39.09 -13.87 11.45
C PRO A 119 -37.66 -14.44 11.32
N THR A 120 -36.86 -14.24 12.35
CA THR A 120 -35.57 -14.93 12.57
C THR A 120 -35.75 -16.44 12.79
N ASP A 121 -34.63 -17.17 12.72
CA ASP A 121 -34.51 -18.49 13.34
C ASP A 121 -34.84 -18.45 14.85
N VAL A 122 -35.22 -19.62 15.39
CA VAL A 122 -35.70 -19.77 16.77
C VAL A 122 -34.57 -20.09 17.74
N VAL A 123 -34.43 -19.28 18.80
CA VAL A 123 -33.45 -19.47 19.89
C VAL A 123 -34.15 -19.90 21.18
N ARG A 124 -33.50 -20.71 22.04
CA ARG A 124 -34.13 -21.32 23.23
C ARG A 124 -33.31 -21.13 24.51
N ALA A 125 -33.95 -20.85 25.64
CA ALA A 125 -33.29 -20.61 26.93
C ALA A 125 -34.15 -21.04 28.15
N ALA A 126 -33.51 -21.37 29.27
CA ALA A 126 -34.14 -21.77 30.54
C ALA A 126 -33.73 -20.87 31.72
N ILE A 127 -34.54 -20.89 32.78
CA ILE A 127 -34.65 -19.80 33.77
C ILE A 127 -34.51 -20.39 35.21
N GLY A 128 -33.62 -19.93 36.12
CA GLY A 128 -33.65 -20.39 37.53
C GLY A 128 -32.36 -20.35 38.40
N VAL A 129 -32.08 -21.47 39.08
CA VAL A 129 -30.98 -21.70 40.05
C VAL A 129 -29.81 -22.50 39.44
N PRO A 130 -28.62 -22.59 40.07
CA PRO A 130 -27.46 -23.28 39.51
C PRO A 130 -27.57 -24.82 39.51
N SER A 131 -26.80 -25.48 38.63
CA SER A 131 -26.60 -26.93 38.65
C SER A 131 -25.59 -27.38 39.72
N VAL A 132 -25.31 -28.69 39.83
CA VAL A 132 -24.41 -29.23 40.86
C VAL A 132 -22.92 -28.94 40.57
N PRO A 133 -22.08 -28.65 41.59
CA PRO A 133 -20.62 -28.61 41.44
C PRO A 133 -20.03 -30.00 41.17
N THR A 134 -18.82 -30.06 40.59
CA THR A 134 -18.15 -31.32 40.22
C THR A 134 -16.69 -31.36 40.67
N GLY A 135 -16.03 -32.53 40.62
CA GLY A 135 -14.57 -32.63 40.84
C GLY A 135 -14.07 -32.32 42.24
N LEU A 136 -14.88 -32.55 43.29
CA LEU A 136 -14.47 -32.30 44.68
C LEU A 136 -13.26 -33.18 45.09
N THR A 137 -12.29 -32.57 45.77
CA THR A 137 -11.07 -33.21 46.30
C THR A 137 -10.74 -32.67 47.70
N ALA A 138 -10.00 -33.44 48.50
CA ALA A 138 -9.58 -33.08 49.87
C ALA A 138 -8.08 -33.29 50.09
N THR A 139 -7.45 -32.46 50.92
CA THR A 139 -6.02 -32.57 51.30
C THR A 139 -5.84 -32.21 52.77
N ALA A 140 -5.23 -33.10 53.56
CA ALA A 140 -5.06 -32.91 54.99
C ALA A 140 -3.87 -32.01 55.35
N GLY A 141 -4.02 -31.23 56.43
CA GLY A 141 -2.94 -30.45 57.06
C GLY A 141 -2.83 -30.77 58.56
N GLY A 142 -2.36 -29.82 59.37
CA GLY A 142 -2.48 -29.90 60.83
C GLY A 142 -3.78 -29.25 61.29
N ALA A 143 -4.63 -30.00 61.99
CA ALA A 143 -5.95 -29.61 62.50
C ALA A 143 -6.94 -29.03 61.45
N GLN A 144 -6.71 -29.32 60.16
CA GLN A 144 -7.50 -28.78 59.05
C GLN A 144 -7.45 -29.67 57.79
N VAL A 145 -8.41 -29.45 56.89
CA VAL A 145 -8.48 -30.07 55.54
C VAL A 145 -8.82 -29.00 54.50
N VAL A 146 -8.07 -28.96 53.41
CA VAL A 146 -8.34 -28.08 52.25
C VAL A 146 -9.17 -28.83 51.23
N LEU A 147 -10.24 -28.20 50.74
CA LEU A 147 -11.14 -28.71 49.71
C LEU A 147 -11.02 -27.91 48.41
N ARG A 148 -11.18 -28.55 47.25
CA ARG A 148 -11.21 -27.90 45.92
C ARG A 148 -12.23 -28.58 45.01
N TRP A 149 -12.94 -27.81 44.17
CA TRP A 149 -13.97 -28.32 43.24
C TRP A 149 -14.03 -27.49 41.93
N THR A 150 -14.95 -27.85 41.04
CA THR A 150 -15.24 -27.18 39.77
C THR A 150 -16.67 -26.61 39.79
N ALA A 151 -16.85 -25.42 39.21
CA ALA A 151 -18.13 -24.72 39.15
C ALA A 151 -19.24 -25.52 38.42
N PRO A 152 -20.52 -25.28 38.76
CA PRO A 152 -21.68 -25.71 37.98
C PRO A 152 -21.60 -25.31 36.50
N THR A 153 -22.02 -26.22 35.62
CA THR A 153 -22.07 -25.97 34.16
C THR A 153 -23.19 -25.03 33.73
N GLN A 154 -24.19 -24.80 34.58
CA GLN A 154 -25.26 -23.82 34.38
C GLN A 154 -25.47 -23.03 35.68
N ASN A 155 -25.52 -21.70 35.57
CA ASN A 155 -25.73 -20.79 36.71
C ASN A 155 -27.20 -20.38 36.91
N GLY A 156 -28.10 -20.80 36.01
CA GLY A 156 -29.53 -20.50 36.05
C GLY A 156 -29.93 -19.09 35.54
N GLY A 157 -29.00 -18.28 35.03
CA GLY A 157 -29.28 -16.90 34.60
C GLY A 157 -29.08 -15.83 35.69
N SER A 158 -28.53 -16.21 36.85
CA SER A 158 -27.95 -15.28 37.82
C SER A 158 -26.51 -15.72 38.13
N ALA A 159 -25.62 -14.78 38.41
CA ALA A 159 -24.27 -15.09 38.86
C ALA A 159 -24.31 -15.98 40.12
N ILE A 160 -23.41 -16.96 40.20
CA ILE A 160 -23.18 -17.73 41.43
C ILE A 160 -22.62 -16.75 42.45
N THR A 161 -23.30 -16.66 43.59
CA THR A 161 -22.95 -15.77 44.70
C THR A 161 -22.22 -16.51 45.81
N ASP A 162 -22.41 -17.83 45.93
CA ASP A 162 -21.88 -18.60 47.06
C ASP A 162 -21.64 -20.09 46.73
N TYR A 163 -20.82 -20.76 47.55
CA TYR A 163 -20.65 -22.21 47.59
C TYR A 163 -20.79 -22.74 49.02
N VAL A 164 -21.87 -23.47 49.30
CA VAL A 164 -22.16 -24.00 50.64
C VAL A 164 -21.40 -25.31 50.85
N ILE A 165 -20.49 -25.35 51.82
CA ILE A 165 -19.71 -26.54 52.20
C ILE A 165 -20.34 -27.24 53.41
N GLU A 166 -20.42 -28.57 53.34
CA GLU A 166 -20.87 -29.42 54.45
C GLU A 166 -19.84 -30.50 54.76
N TYR A 167 -19.68 -30.82 56.04
CA TYR A 167 -18.77 -31.84 56.53
C TYR A 167 -19.35 -32.66 57.69
N LYS A 168 -18.78 -33.83 57.97
CA LYS A 168 -19.06 -34.62 59.18
C LYS A 168 -17.89 -35.52 59.56
N ALA A 169 -17.80 -35.86 60.85
CA ALA A 169 -16.84 -36.87 61.31
C ALA A 169 -17.27 -38.28 60.85
N ASP A 170 -16.32 -39.20 60.71
CA ASP A 170 -16.63 -40.58 60.38
C ASP A 170 -17.53 -41.23 61.46
N GLY A 171 -18.56 -41.95 61.00
CA GLY A 171 -19.61 -42.51 61.87
C GLY A 171 -20.72 -41.55 62.34
N ALA A 172 -20.71 -40.26 61.98
CA ALA A 172 -21.83 -39.35 62.29
C ALA A 172 -22.97 -39.45 61.25
N ASP A 173 -24.23 -39.33 61.68
CA ASP A 173 -25.39 -39.38 60.79
C ASP A 173 -25.58 -38.07 60.01
N ASP A 174 -25.69 -36.95 60.72
CA ASP A 174 -25.99 -35.62 60.17
C ASP A 174 -24.78 -34.92 59.52
N TRP A 175 -25.07 -34.03 58.58
CA TRP A 175 -24.10 -33.13 57.95
C TRP A 175 -24.10 -31.77 58.65
N THR A 176 -22.91 -31.21 58.89
CA THR A 176 -22.73 -29.87 59.47
C THR A 176 -22.26 -28.91 58.39
N THR A 177 -22.94 -27.78 58.22
CA THR A 177 -22.47 -26.71 57.33
C THR A 177 -21.23 -26.04 57.94
N PHE A 178 -20.15 -25.95 57.17
CA PHE A 178 -18.99 -25.15 57.57
C PHE A 178 -19.32 -23.66 57.34
N SER A 179 -19.06 -22.81 58.33
CA SER A 179 -19.38 -21.38 58.25
C SER A 179 -18.14 -20.60 57.78
N ASP A 180 -17.96 -20.50 56.46
CA ASP A 180 -16.89 -19.72 55.80
C ASP A 180 -17.37 -18.36 55.26
N GLY A 181 -18.66 -18.07 55.33
CA GLY A 181 -19.28 -16.86 54.80
C GLY A 181 -19.69 -17.01 53.34
N VAL A 182 -20.04 -15.90 52.68
CA VAL A 182 -20.44 -15.93 51.27
C VAL A 182 -19.21 -15.86 50.37
N SER A 183 -18.97 -16.90 49.57
CA SER A 183 -17.74 -17.06 48.78
C SER A 183 -17.97 -17.68 47.40
N THR A 184 -17.46 -17.02 46.35
CA THR A 184 -17.42 -17.58 44.98
C THR A 184 -16.15 -18.39 44.69
N SER A 185 -15.27 -18.58 45.69
CA SER A 185 -14.03 -19.35 45.52
C SER A 185 -14.31 -20.84 45.34
N LEU A 186 -13.61 -21.49 44.40
CA LEU A 186 -13.70 -22.94 44.15
C LEU A 186 -12.83 -23.78 45.12
N THR A 187 -12.59 -23.27 46.32
CA THR A 187 -11.78 -23.89 47.36
C THR A 187 -12.12 -23.29 48.73
N ALA A 188 -12.11 -24.13 49.76
CA ALA A 188 -12.29 -23.76 51.15
C ALA A 188 -11.35 -24.56 52.06
N THR A 189 -11.00 -24.03 53.23
CA THR A 189 -10.21 -24.76 54.24
C THR A 189 -11.05 -24.97 55.49
N VAL A 190 -11.42 -26.22 55.76
CA VAL A 190 -12.17 -26.59 56.97
C VAL A 190 -11.17 -26.74 58.12
N THR A 191 -11.25 -25.83 59.09
CA THR A 191 -10.34 -25.73 60.24
C THR A 191 -11.00 -26.23 61.53
N GLY A 192 -10.22 -26.43 62.59
CA GLY A 192 -10.73 -26.87 63.90
C GLY A 192 -11.00 -28.38 63.96
N LEU A 193 -10.41 -29.14 63.04
CA LEU A 193 -10.52 -30.60 62.98
C LEU A 193 -9.52 -31.24 63.95
N THR A 194 -9.86 -32.41 64.49
CA THR A 194 -8.96 -33.13 65.41
C THR A 194 -7.92 -33.94 64.64
N ASN A 195 -6.63 -33.76 64.96
CA ASN A 195 -5.54 -34.56 64.38
C ASN A 195 -5.79 -36.06 64.59
N GLY A 196 -5.55 -36.87 63.57
CA GLY A 196 -5.81 -38.32 63.59
C GLY A 196 -7.28 -38.76 63.48
N THR A 197 -8.24 -37.84 63.33
CA THR A 197 -9.67 -38.16 63.11
C THR A 197 -10.05 -38.05 61.63
N THR A 198 -10.84 -39.01 61.14
CA THR A 198 -11.36 -39.03 59.76
C THR A 198 -12.62 -38.18 59.61
N TYR A 199 -12.69 -37.38 58.55
CA TYR A 199 -13.86 -36.55 58.20
C TYR A 199 -14.29 -36.76 56.75
N SER A 200 -15.57 -36.51 56.45
CA SER A 200 -16.22 -36.54 55.13
C SER A 200 -16.74 -35.15 54.72
N PHE A 201 -16.76 -34.81 53.41
CA PHE A 201 -17.07 -33.46 52.89
C PHE A 201 -17.90 -33.47 51.58
N ARG A 202 -18.77 -32.45 51.36
CA ARG A 202 -19.51 -32.18 50.09
C ARG A 202 -19.77 -30.66 49.88
N VAL A 203 -20.14 -30.23 48.67
CA VAL A 203 -20.37 -28.80 48.33
C VAL A 203 -21.54 -28.56 47.35
N SER A 204 -22.27 -27.44 47.51
CA SER A 204 -23.39 -26.98 46.65
C SER A 204 -23.15 -25.55 46.13
N GLY A 205 -23.61 -25.20 44.93
CA GLY A 205 -23.50 -23.81 44.41
C GLY A 205 -24.81 -23.03 44.56
N ALA A 206 -24.75 -21.74 44.91
CA ALA A 206 -25.93 -20.89 45.07
C ALA A 206 -25.84 -19.59 44.26
N ASN A 207 -26.99 -19.11 43.79
CA ASN A 207 -27.15 -17.76 43.21
C ASN A 207 -28.18 -16.97 44.03
N ALA A 208 -28.48 -15.73 43.62
CA ALA A 208 -29.44 -14.84 44.29
C ALA A 208 -30.88 -15.39 44.40
N ILE A 209 -31.20 -16.53 43.77
CA ILE A 209 -32.51 -17.19 43.76
C ILE A 209 -32.55 -18.43 44.65
N GLY A 210 -31.41 -19.05 44.94
CA GLY A 210 -31.31 -20.19 45.83
C GLY A 210 -30.09 -21.07 45.62
N THR A 211 -29.94 -22.07 46.49
CA THR A 211 -28.88 -23.08 46.44
C THR A 211 -29.32 -24.27 45.58
N GLY A 212 -28.44 -24.70 44.67
CA GLY A 212 -28.60 -25.91 43.86
C GLY A 212 -28.29 -27.20 44.63
N GLY A 213 -28.21 -28.33 43.93
CA GLY A 213 -27.91 -29.63 44.55
C GLY A 213 -26.43 -29.82 44.94
N PRO A 214 -26.14 -30.72 45.89
CA PRO A 214 -24.77 -31.01 46.35
C PRO A 214 -23.98 -31.93 45.41
N SER A 215 -22.66 -31.85 45.54
CA SER A 215 -21.66 -32.72 44.90
C SER A 215 -21.61 -34.13 45.49
N GLY A 216 -20.76 -34.99 44.89
CA GLY A 216 -20.26 -36.20 45.54
C GLY A 216 -19.39 -35.90 46.79
N VAL A 217 -19.03 -36.97 47.52
CA VAL A 217 -18.37 -36.92 48.85
C VAL A 217 -16.89 -37.35 48.80
N VAL A 218 -16.03 -36.74 49.64
CA VAL A 218 -14.60 -37.08 49.83
C VAL A 218 -14.19 -37.15 51.32
N THR A 219 -13.04 -37.77 51.66
CA THR A 219 -12.58 -37.97 53.07
C THR A 219 -11.09 -37.61 53.32
N ALA A 220 -10.69 -37.31 54.57
CA ALA A 220 -9.31 -36.93 54.97
C ALA A 220 -8.99 -37.05 56.50
N VAL A 221 -7.68 -37.04 56.90
CA VAL A 221 -7.14 -37.19 58.28
C VAL A 221 -5.90 -36.27 58.61
N PRO A 222 -5.86 -35.41 59.66
CA PRO A 222 -4.77 -34.38 59.91
C PRO A 222 -3.52 -34.76 60.80
N TRP A 223 -2.32 -34.10 60.67
CA TRP A 223 -0.97 -34.44 61.30
C TRP A 223 0.06 -33.28 61.70
N GLN A 224 1.33 -33.54 62.16
CA GLN A 224 2.34 -32.61 62.83
C GLN A 224 3.77 -32.46 62.15
N VAL A 225 4.59 -31.39 62.44
CA VAL A 225 5.86 -30.94 61.73
C VAL A 225 7.05 -30.45 62.63
N ASN A 226 8.34 -30.53 62.19
CA ASN A 226 9.59 -29.92 62.75
C ASN A 226 10.38 -29.03 61.72
N ALA A 227 11.48 -28.35 62.10
CA ALA A 227 12.23 -27.36 61.27
C ALA A 227 13.33 -27.92 60.31
N PRO A 228 13.76 -27.19 59.24
CA PRO A 228 14.66 -27.70 58.19
C PRO A 228 16.17 -27.62 58.50
N SER A 229 17.03 -28.20 57.64
CA SER A 229 18.50 -28.01 57.68
C SER A 229 18.98 -26.77 56.90
N ALA A 230 20.29 -26.47 56.93
CA ALA A 230 20.87 -25.29 56.29
C ALA A 230 20.92 -25.38 54.74
N PRO A 231 20.76 -24.27 54.00
CA PRO A 231 20.99 -24.22 52.54
C PRO A 231 22.48 -24.39 52.16
N ARG A 232 22.74 -24.83 50.93
CA ARG A 232 24.08 -25.24 50.46
C ARG A 232 24.52 -24.47 49.20
N ASN A 233 25.81 -24.44 48.89
CA ASN A 233 26.37 -23.92 47.62
C ASN A 233 25.86 -22.52 47.19
N LEU A 234 25.99 -21.52 48.07
CA LEU A 234 25.64 -20.13 47.72
C LEU A 234 26.65 -19.54 46.72
N THR A 235 26.17 -18.97 45.61
CA THR A 235 26.96 -18.27 44.59
C THR A 235 26.28 -16.98 44.11
N VAL A 236 27.06 -16.08 43.52
CA VAL A 236 26.56 -14.87 42.84
C VAL A 236 26.31 -15.19 41.37
N THR A 237 25.17 -14.77 40.82
CA THR A 237 24.75 -15.07 39.44
C THR A 237 24.61 -13.84 38.55
N THR A 238 24.18 -12.70 39.11
CA THR A 238 24.06 -11.42 38.37
C THR A 238 24.41 -10.24 39.28
N VAL A 239 24.87 -9.15 38.67
CA VAL A 239 25.22 -7.90 39.38
C VAL A 239 24.60 -6.74 38.62
N ASN A 240 23.70 -6.01 39.28
CA ASN A 240 23.05 -4.81 38.75
C ASN A 240 23.36 -3.60 39.63
N THR A 241 22.87 -2.41 39.25
CA THR A 241 23.14 -1.12 39.91
C THR A 241 22.91 -1.12 41.41
N MET A 242 21.77 -1.65 41.85
CA MET A 242 21.35 -1.68 43.26
C MET A 242 20.92 -3.09 43.70
N SER A 243 21.27 -4.12 42.93
CA SER A 243 20.84 -5.49 43.20
C SER A 243 21.86 -6.56 42.80
N VAL A 244 21.84 -7.68 43.53
CA VAL A 244 22.72 -8.84 43.28
C VAL A 244 21.86 -10.10 43.20
N GLY A 245 22.01 -10.87 42.12
CA GLY A 245 21.44 -12.20 41.97
C GLY A 245 22.25 -13.24 42.72
N LEU A 246 21.56 -14.10 43.47
CA LEU A 246 22.15 -15.19 44.25
C LEU A 246 21.45 -16.51 43.88
N GLU A 247 22.19 -17.62 43.85
CA GLU A 247 21.62 -18.97 43.82
C GLU A 247 22.23 -19.88 44.88
N TRP A 248 21.48 -20.90 45.31
CA TRP A 248 21.88 -21.90 46.30
C TRP A 248 21.11 -23.21 46.11
N GLN A 249 21.56 -24.29 46.73
CA GLN A 249 20.85 -25.58 46.76
C GLN A 249 20.02 -25.76 48.04
N ILE A 250 18.93 -26.52 47.93
CA ILE A 250 18.04 -26.85 49.06
C ILE A 250 18.76 -27.52 50.24
N PRO A 251 18.21 -27.36 51.46
CA PRO A 251 18.49 -28.23 52.60
C PRO A 251 18.40 -29.72 52.26
N THR A 252 19.15 -30.52 53.00
CA THR A 252 19.11 -32.00 52.91
C THR A 252 17.96 -32.63 53.68
N ALA A 253 17.33 -31.90 54.59
CA ALA A 253 16.15 -32.32 55.34
C ALA A 253 15.17 -31.16 55.52
N ASP A 254 13.87 -31.44 55.38
CA ASP A 254 12.78 -30.47 55.49
C ASP A 254 12.10 -30.45 56.88
N GLY A 255 12.46 -31.38 57.78
CA GLY A 255 11.85 -31.48 59.11
C GLY A 255 10.46 -32.13 59.14
N GLY A 256 9.99 -32.73 58.05
CA GLY A 256 8.66 -33.32 57.96
C GLY A 256 7.54 -32.32 57.64
N GLY A 257 7.91 -31.11 57.19
CA GLY A 257 6.97 -30.16 56.62
C GLY A 257 7.64 -29.33 55.53
N PHE A 258 6.91 -29.07 54.46
CA PHE A 258 7.43 -28.41 53.27
C PHE A 258 8.13 -27.08 53.60
N ILE A 259 9.30 -26.86 53.00
CA ILE A 259 10.02 -25.58 53.08
C ILE A 259 9.13 -24.50 52.47
N THR A 260 8.64 -23.59 53.31
CA THR A 260 7.72 -22.50 52.94
C THR A 260 8.44 -21.28 52.40
N GLY A 261 9.76 -21.18 52.57
CA GLY A 261 10.55 -20.06 52.05
C GLY A 261 12.03 -20.10 52.44
N TYR A 262 12.72 -19.02 52.09
CA TYR A 262 14.12 -18.77 52.45
C TYR A 262 14.27 -17.33 52.92
N ILE A 263 15.20 -17.09 53.85
CA ILE A 263 15.60 -15.76 54.31
C ILE A 263 17.02 -15.50 53.85
N VAL A 264 17.21 -14.44 53.07
CA VAL A 264 18.55 -13.94 52.71
C VAL A 264 18.96 -12.87 53.71
N GLU A 265 20.18 -12.96 54.22
CA GLU A 265 20.80 -11.98 55.11
C GLU A 265 21.99 -11.33 54.40
N GLN A 266 22.09 -10.01 54.49
CA GLN A 266 23.20 -9.20 53.96
C GLN A 266 23.95 -8.48 55.09
N SER A 267 25.22 -8.17 54.83
CA SER A 267 26.09 -7.42 55.72
C SER A 267 26.96 -6.44 54.91
N GLY A 268 26.90 -5.16 55.25
CA GLY A 268 27.69 -4.09 54.62
C GLY A 268 28.91 -3.65 55.43
N ASP A 269 29.27 -4.37 56.49
CA ASP A 269 30.37 -4.07 57.43
C ASP A 269 31.39 -5.21 57.54
N GLY A 270 31.46 -6.06 56.51
CA GLY A 270 32.39 -7.18 56.46
C GLY A 270 31.94 -8.44 57.21
N GLY A 271 30.68 -8.50 57.67
CA GLY A 271 30.07 -9.66 58.33
C GLY A 271 29.85 -9.49 59.83
N VAL A 272 30.00 -8.27 60.38
CA VAL A 272 29.87 -7.97 61.80
C VAL A 272 28.39 -7.86 62.20
N THR A 273 27.58 -7.17 61.40
CA THR A 273 26.12 -7.12 61.53
C THR A 273 25.43 -7.70 60.31
N TRP A 274 24.29 -8.35 60.53
CA TRP A 274 23.50 -9.01 59.49
C TRP A 274 22.05 -8.51 59.54
N THR A 275 21.52 -8.14 58.39
CA THR A 275 20.14 -7.67 58.21
C THR A 275 19.46 -8.49 57.13
N THR A 276 18.17 -8.79 57.26
CA THR A 276 17.40 -9.43 56.19
C THR A 276 17.34 -8.53 54.96
N SER A 277 17.66 -9.09 53.81
CA SER A 277 17.59 -8.43 52.50
C SER A 277 16.14 -8.24 52.04
N LEU A 278 15.85 -7.13 51.35
CA LEU A 278 14.67 -7.08 50.49
C LEU A 278 14.93 -7.96 49.26
N VAL A 279 14.06 -8.94 49.01
CA VAL A 279 14.17 -9.87 47.89
C VAL A 279 12.87 -9.89 47.10
N THR A 280 12.95 -9.98 45.78
CA THR A 280 11.77 -10.17 44.92
C THR A 280 11.91 -11.45 44.11
N GLY A 281 10.89 -12.32 44.17
CA GLY A 281 10.87 -13.59 43.45
C GLY A 281 11.87 -14.60 44.02
N THR A 282 11.37 -15.50 44.87
CA THR A 282 12.12 -16.69 45.31
C THR A 282 11.73 -17.83 44.37
N GLY A 283 12.60 -18.14 43.41
CA GLY A 283 12.32 -19.11 42.34
C GLY A 283 13.09 -20.41 42.50
N GLY A 284 12.42 -21.55 42.33
CA GLY A 284 13.07 -22.86 42.22
C GLY A 284 13.35 -23.23 40.76
N ARG A 285 14.57 -23.71 40.49
CA ARG A 285 14.91 -24.44 39.24
C ARG A 285 14.84 -25.95 39.49
N ALA A 286 14.63 -26.73 38.43
CA ALA A 286 14.69 -28.19 38.50
C ALA A 286 16.04 -28.66 39.08
N GLY A 287 16.00 -29.69 39.94
CA GLY A 287 17.19 -30.20 40.64
C GLY A 287 17.45 -29.61 42.03
N GLY A 288 16.52 -28.84 42.60
CA GLY A 288 16.65 -28.34 43.98
C GLY A 288 17.60 -27.16 44.12
N VAL A 289 17.72 -26.34 43.09
CA VAL A 289 18.42 -25.05 43.12
C VAL A 289 17.37 -23.94 43.29
N TRP A 290 17.61 -23.01 44.19
CA TRP A 290 16.83 -21.81 44.39
C TRP A 290 17.65 -20.59 44.06
N PHE A 291 16.98 -19.54 43.59
CA PHE A 291 17.60 -18.26 43.31
C PHE A 291 16.68 -17.12 43.73
N THR A 292 17.29 -15.97 44.00
CA THR A 292 16.57 -14.71 44.16
C THR A 292 17.50 -13.55 43.81
N THR A 293 16.94 -12.34 43.78
CA THR A 293 17.73 -11.12 43.66
C THR A 293 17.51 -10.27 44.90
N VAL A 294 18.61 -9.84 45.50
CA VAL A 294 18.65 -8.93 46.65
C VAL A 294 18.66 -7.50 46.14
N TYR A 295 17.75 -6.65 46.61
CA TYR A 295 17.56 -5.26 46.20
C TYR A 295 17.94 -4.27 47.31
N ASP A 296 17.79 -2.97 47.00
CA ASP A 296 18.10 -1.83 47.88
C ASP A 296 19.54 -1.82 48.41
N LEU A 297 20.46 -2.41 47.63
CA LEU A 297 21.88 -2.34 47.91
C LEU A 297 22.45 -0.99 47.47
N VAL A 298 23.36 -0.43 48.27
CA VAL A 298 24.08 0.79 47.91
C VAL A 298 25.09 0.48 46.79
N SER A 299 24.88 1.06 45.62
CA SER A 299 25.78 0.96 44.47
C SER A 299 27.24 1.26 44.84
N GLY A 300 28.16 0.41 44.42
CA GLY A 300 29.60 0.51 44.69
C GLY A 300 30.05 0.09 46.10
N ARG A 301 29.13 -0.20 47.04
CA ARG A 301 29.47 -0.70 48.38
C ARG A 301 29.61 -2.23 48.37
N GLU A 302 30.67 -2.75 48.97
CA GLU A 302 30.83 -4.20 49.14
C GLU A 302 29.86 -4.76 50.20
N TYR A 303 29.22 -5.89 49.87
CA TYR A 303 28.32 -6.63 50.76
C TYR A 303 28.71 -8.10 50.85
N LYS A 304 28.51 -8.71 52.03
CA LYS A 304 28.48 -10.16 52.23
C LYS A 304 27.05 -10.68 52.33
N PHE A 305 26.79 -11.86 51.79
CA PHE A 305 25.45 -12.49 51.75
C PHE A 305 25.47 -13.92 52.31
N ARG A 306 24.39 -14.35 52.99
CA ARG A 306 24.13 -15.75 53.42
C ARG A 306 22.62 -16.05 53.42
N VAL A 307 22.22 -17.33 53.46
CA VAL A 307 20.81 -17.75 53.31
C VAL A 307 20.39 -18.81 54.35
N ARG A 308 19.13 -18.77 54.80
CA ARG A 308 18.47 -19.77 55.68
C ARG A 308 17.19 -20.31 55.03
N ALA A 309 16.75 -21.50 55.40
CA ALA A 309 15.47 -22.07 54.97
C ALA A 309 14.40 -21.97 56.08
N THR A 310 13.13 -21.92 55.70
CA THR A 310 11.99 -21.73 56.61
C THR A 310 10.91 -22.78 56.37
N ASN A 311 10.28 -23.30 57.43
CA ASN A 311 8.99 -23.98 57.34
C ASN A 311 8.07 -23.60 58.53
N SER A 312 6.95 -24.31 58.72
CA SER A 312 5.98 -24.01 59.79
C SER A 312 6.49 -24.19 61.24
N ALA A 313 7.67 -24.79 61.44
CA ALA A 313 8.33 -24.91 62.74
C ALA A 313 9.49 -23.91 62.95
N GLY A 314 9.88 -23.15 61.91
CA GLY A 314 10.86 -22.06 62.04
C GLY A 314 11.95 -22.04 60.97
N ASN A 315 13.02 -21.30 61.27
CA ASN A 315 14.17 -21.08 60.38
C ASN A 315 15.34 -22.02 60.72
N SER A 316 16.10 -22.40 59.70
CA SER A 316 17.32 -23.19 59.82
C SER A 316 18.59 -22.35 60.04
N ASP A 317 19.72 -23.03 60.25
CA ASP A 317 21.07 -22.46 60.26
C ASP A 317 21.47 -21.86 58.90
N PRO A 318 22.41 -20.89 58.87
CA PRO A 318 22.74 -20.16 57.66
C PRO A 318 23.76 -20.90 56.78
N SER A 319 23.75 -20.58 55.49
CA SER A 319 24.76 -21.01 54.51
C SER A 319 26.14 -20.38 54.73
N SER A 320 27.13 -20.84 53.96
CA SER A 320 28.38 -20.09 53.72
C SER A 320 28.13 -18.71 53.10
N THR A 321 29.13 -17.83 53.17
CA THR A 321 29.03 -16.44 52.71
C THR A 321 29.70 -16.19 51.35
N VAL A 322 29.13 -15.30 50.54
CA VAL A 322 29.76 -14.71 49.34
C VAL A 322 29.85 -13.19 49.43
N THR A 323 30.79 -12.57 48.72
CA THR A 323 31.04 -11.11 48.74
C THR A 323 30.87 -10.52 47.35
N GLN A 324 30.17 -9.38 47.22
CA GLN A 324 30.01 -8.65 45.95
C GLN A 324 29.68 -7.16 46.20
N ALA A 325 30.19 -6.28 45.33
CA ALA A 325 29.72 -4.89 45.22
C ALA A 325 28.75 -4.75 44.02
N PRO A 326 27.55 -4.15 44.19
CA PRO A 326 26.62 -3.91 43.08
C PRO A 326 27.05 -2.70 42.25
N GLY A 327 26.62 -2.65 41.00
CA GLY A 327 26.70 -1.45 40.17
C GLY A 327 28.03 -1.11 39.52
N ILE A 328 29.15 -1.74 39.87
CA ILE A 328 30.44 -1.52 39.19
C ILE A 328 30.76 -2.63 38.16
N PRO A 329 31.52 -2.35 37.09
CA PRO A 329 31.89 -3.36 36.09
C PRO A 329 32.85 -4.43 36.62
N SER A 330 32.88 -5.59 35.96
CA SER A 330 33.95 -6.59 36.15
C SER A 330 35.26 -6.18 35.43
N VAL A 331 36.29 -7.01 35.56
CA VAL A 331 37.61 -6.77 34.95
C VAL A 331 37.53 -6.85 33.40
N PRO A 332 38.26 -6.02 32.65
CA PRO A 332 38.51 -6.24 31.22
C PRO A 332 39.47 -7.42 31.01
N GLU A 333 39.28 -8.19 29.94
CA GLU A 333 40.03 -9.41 29.66
C GLU A 333 40.97 -9.22 28.44
N ASP A 334 41.93 -10.13 28.21
CA ASP A 334 42.78 -10.19 27.00
C ASP A 334 43.51 -8.89 26.55
N LEU A 335 44.03 -8.10 27.49
CA LEU A 335 44.81 -6.89 27.18
C LEU A 335 46.18 -7.22 26.56
N VAL A 336 46.45 -6.66 25.37
CA VAL A 336 47.74 -6.77 24.65
C VAL A 336 48.15 -5.44 24.00
N ALA A 337 49.45 -5.20 23.86
CA ALA A 337 50.01 -4.14 23.02
C ALA A 337 50.32 -4.71 21.62
N THR A 338 49.91 -4.00 20.55
CA THR A 338 49.87 -4.56 19.18
C THR A 338 50.74 -3.82 18.17
N GLU A 339 50.98 -2.52 18.34
CA GLU A 339 51.71 -1.69 17.37
C GLU A 339 52.39 -0.52 18.08
N ALA A 340 53.63 -0.20 17.70
CA ALA A 340 54.34 1.00 18.14
C ALA A 340 54.49 1.99 16.99
N GLY A 341 54.21 3.27 17.26
CA GLY A 341 54.43 4.37 16.32
C GLY A 341 55.06 5.58 17.02
N PRO A 342 55.32 6.68 16.31
CA PRO A 342 55.82 7.90 16.94
C PRO A 342 54.91 8.43 18.04
N ASN A 343 55.49 8.64 19.22
CA ASN A 343 54.82 9.13 20.43
C ASN A 343 53.58 8.31 20.87
N ARG A 344 53.41 7.07 20.36
CA ARG A 344 52.17 6.30 20.52
C ARG A 344 52.35 4.78 20.52
N ILE A 345 51.45 4.07 21.20
CA ILE A 345 51.32 2.61 21.19
C ILE A 345 49.84 2.22 21.07
N THR A 346 49.52 1.26 20.20
CA THR A 346 48.18 0.69 20.06
C THR A 346 48.00 -0.51 20.98
N LEU A 347 46.90 -0.52 21.74
CA LEU A 347 46.47 -1.60 22.63
C LEU A 347 45.17 -2.23 22.10
N ARG A 348 44.93 -3.49 22.45
CA ARG A 348 43.69 -4.23 22.22
C ARG A 348 43.28 -5.01 23.48
N TRP A 349 41.99 -5.09 23.80
CA TRP A 349 41.45 -5.89 24.92
C TRP A 349 40.00 -6.36 24.66
N GLU A 350 39.51 -7.28 25.48
CA GLU A 350 38.09 -7.70 25.53
C GLU A 350 37.30 -6.97 26.63
N ARG A 351 36.01 -6.75 26.36
CA ARG A 351 35.10 -6.08 27.30
C ARG A 351 34.86 -6.91 28.58
N PRO A 352 34.49 -6.25 29.71
CA PRO A 352 34.01 -6.95 30.89
C PRO A 352 32.82 -7.87 30.60
N THR A 353 32.86 -9.02 31.26
CA THR A 353 31.78 -10.01 31.37
C THR A 353 30.51 -9.44 32.01
N SER A 354 30.61 -8.43 32.86
CA SER A 354 29.49 -7.67 33.43
C SER A 354 29.80 -6.17 33.48
N ASP A 355 28.83 -5.34 33.13
CA ASP A 355 28.89 -3.88 33.31
C ASP A 355 28.32 -3.41 34.67
N GLY A 356 27.94 -4.34 35.54
CA GLY A 356 27.28 -4.05 36.81
C GLY A 356 25.85 -3.53 36.65
N GLY A 357 25.21 -3.67 35.48
CA GLY A 357 23.85 -3.19 35.21
C GLY A 357 23.74 -1.69 34.99
N SER A 358 24.86 -0.97 34.95
CA SER A 358 24.95 0.39 34.42
C SER A 358 25.89 0.37 33.22
N GLY A 359 25.38 0.75 32.05
CA GLY A 359 26.15 0.76 30.80
C GLY A 359 27.52 1.41 30.95
N LEU A 360 28.54 0.74 30.39
CA LEU A 360 29.93 1.21 30.41
C LEU A 360 30.03 2.61 29.80
N ARG A 361 30.75 3.49 30.49
CA ARG A 361 31.06 4.84 29.99
C ARG A 361 32.38 4.86 29.24
N GLY A 362 33.37 4.20 29.82
CA GLY A 362 34.72 4.18 29.29
C GLY A 362 35.59 3.12 29.95
N TYR A 363 36.86 3.20 29.61
CA TYR A 363 37.95 2.53 30.29
C TYR A 363 38.97 3.61 30.69
N THR A 364 39.70 3.39 31.77
CA THR A 364 40.96 4.13 32.01
C THR A 364 42.12 3.21 31.69
N ILE A 365 43.04 3.73 30.88
CA ILE A 365 44.31 3.08 30.57
C ILE A 365 45.34 3.72 31.49
N ASP A 366 45.95 2.94 32.38
CA ASP A 366 47.15 3.36 33.10
C ASP A 366 48.38 2.81 32.36
N PHE A 367 49.45 3.61 32.29
CA PHE A 367 50.75 3.18 31.78
C PHE A 367 51.84 3.34 32.85
N SER A 368 52.92 2.61 32.67
CA SER A 368 54.09 2.61 33.57
C SER A 368 55.37 2.54 32.74
N THR A 369 56.39 3.31 33.14
CA THR A 369 57.75 3.27 32.59
C THR A 369 58.77 2.63 33.56
N ASP A 370 58.32 2.09 34.70
CA ASP A 370 59.16 1.55 35.78
C ASP A 370 58.75 0.12 36.21
N SER A 371 58.30 -0.67 35.23
CA SER A 371 57.84 -2.06 35.38
C SER A 371 56.68 -2.26 36.38
N GLY A 372 55.82 -1.25 36.51
CA GLY A 372 54.57 -1.30 37.27
C GLY A 372 54.70 -0.84 38.72
N SER A 373 55.83 -0.23 39.07
CA SER A 373 56.09 0.30 40.41
C SER A 373 55.29 1.59 40.65
N THR A 374 55.15 2.43 39.62
CA THR A 374 54.26 3.58 39.58
C THR A 374 53.40 3.55 38.31
N TRP A 375 52.20 4.10 38.39
CA TRP A 375 51.22 4.08 37.29
C TRP A 375 50.70 5.48 37.03
N THR A 376 50.73 5.89 35.77
CA THR A 376 50.21 7.17 35.28
C THR A 376 48.98 6.90 34.43
N THR A 377 47.83 7.49 34.77
CA THR A 377 46.63 7.39 33.95
C THR A 377 46.78 8.23 32.68
N TRP A 378 46.52 7.62 31.52
CA TRP A 378 46.47 8.33 30.25
C TRP A 378 45.31 9.34 30.25
N PRO A 379 45.54 10.63 29.95
CA PRO A 379 44.55 11.69 30.20
C PRO A 379 43.39 11.75 29.19
N GLN A 380 43.31 10.83 28.23
CA GLN A 380 42.24 10.74 27.25
C GLN A 380 41.21 9.70 27.69
N ASP A 381 39.93 10.07 27.73
CA ASP A 381 38.84 9.12 27.95
C ASP A 381 38.70 8.22 26.71
N THR A 382 38.66 6.90 26.91
CA THR A 382 38.55 5.97 25.78
C THR A 382 37.17 6.01 25.12
N GLY A 383 36.15 6.60 25.77
CA GLY A 383 34.84 6.94 25.21
C GLY A 383 34.15 5.79 24.45
N VAL A 384 33.34 4.98 25.15
CA VAL A 384 32.65 3.82 24.56
C VAL A 384 31.14 3.78 24.84
N VAL A 385 30.56 4.94 25.15
CA VAL A 385 29.11 5.11 25.34
C VAL A 385 28.34 4.59 24.11
N GLY A 386 27.71 3.41 24.25
CA GLY A 386 26.93 2.76 23.20
C GLY A 386 27.65 1.66 22.38
N CYS A 387 28.94 1.38 22.61
CA CYS A 387 29.64 0.27 21.91
C CYS A 387 29.26 -1.08 22.56
N THR A 388 28.57 -1.97 21.84
CA THR A 388 28.36 -3.38 22.26
C THR A 388 29.54 -4.30 21.87
N CYS A 389 30.73 -3.71 21.77
CA CYS A 389 31.88 -4.23 21.06
C CYS A 389 32.61 -5.27 21.94
N GLN A 390 32.80 -6.51 21.44
CA GLN A 390 33.51 -7.55 22.19
C GLN A 390 35.00 -7.18 22.34
N TYR A 391 35.64 -6.86 21.21
CA TYR A 391 37.01 -6.39 21.14
C TYR A 391 37.05 -4.87 21.07
N LEU A 392 37.99 -4.28 21.79
CA LEU A 392 38.31 -2.86 21.76
C LEU A 392 39.77 -2.66 21.41
N ALA A 393 40.05 -1.57 20.68
CA ALA A 393 41.41 -1.11 20.43
C ALA A 393 41.51 0.40 20.62
N ARG A 394 42.63 0.86 21.19
CA ARG A 394 42.94 2.28 21.39
C ARG A 394 44.43 2.53 21.23
N THR A 395 44.76 3.62 20.54
CA THR A 395 46.14 4.11 20.39
C THR A 395 46.40 5.16 21.47
N VAL A 396 47.23 4.79 22.45
CA VAL A 396 47.70 5.65 23.53
C VAL A 396 48.75 6.59 22.94
N THR A 397 48.51 7.90 23.02
CA THR A 397 49.39 8.97 22.48
C THR A 397 49.94 9.86 23.61
N GLY A 398 50.96 10.67 23.34
CA GLY A 398 51.61 11.47 24.38
C GLY A 398 52.68 10.69 25.15
N LEU A 399 53.12 9.55 24.61
CA LEU A 399 54.13 8.68 25.23
C LEU A 399 55.54 9.19 24.93
N THR A 400 56.49 8.95 25.82
CA THR A 400 57.88 9.36 25.57
C THR A 400 58.53 8.40 24.59
N ASP A 401 58.91 8.90 23.41
CA ASP A 401 59.65 8.15 22.39
C ASP A 401 60.90 7.48 22.97
N SER A 402 61.28 6.32 22.46
CA SER A 402 62.45 5.53 22.90
C SER A 402 62.43 5.06 24.37
N VAL A 403 61.36 5.28 25.13
CA VAL A 403 61.16 4.73 26.49
C VAL A 403 60.16 3.58 26.44
N ALA A 404 60.46 2.46 27.13
CA ALA A 404 59.54 1.31 27.19
C ALA A 404 58.38 1.58 28.17
N HIS A 405 57.17 1.20 27.77
CA HIS A 405 55.94 1.35 28.53
C HIS A 405 55.21 0.01 28.66
N ILE A 406 54.66 -0.29 29.85
CA ILE A 406 53.63 -1.32 30.07
C ILE A 406 52.28 -0.67 30.37
N PHE A 407 51.19 -1.37 30.09
CA PHE A 407 49.83 -0.82 30.19
C PHE A 407 48.91 -1.77 30.97
N ARG A 408 47.93 -1.22 31.69
CA ARG A 408 46.79 -1.94 32.27
C ARG A 408 45.50 -1.16 32.05
N VAL A 409 44.36 -1.85 32.06
CA VAL A 409 43.06 -1.24 31.74
C VAL A 409 42.02 -1.63 32.79
N ARG A 410 41.15 -0.69 33.17
CA ARG A 410 39.91 -0.97 33.95
C ARG A 410 38.72 -0.30 33.31
N ALA A 411 37.56 -0.96 33.35
CA ALA A 411 36.31 -0.39 32.90
C ALA A 411 35.67 0.51 33.97
N TYR A 412 34.86 1.48 33.55
CA TYR A 412 34.08 2.31 34.46
C TYR A 412 32.70 2.66 33.90
N ASN A 413 31.75 2.92 34.78
CA ASN A 413 30.38 3.30 34.45
C ASN A 413 29.91 4.50 35.32
N LEU A 414 28.60 4.70 35.49
CA LEU A 414 28.07 5.78 36.34
C LEU A 414 28.34 5.62 37.84
N ILE A 415 28.57 4.40 38.31
CA ILE A 415 28.71 4.07 39.73
C ILE A 415 30.17 4.16 40.16
N GLY A 416 31.09 3.68 39.32
CA GLY A 416 32.51 3.74 39.62
C GLY A 416 33.39 2.90 38.69
N TYR A 417 34.61 2.69 39.15
CA TYR A 417 35.65 1.92 38.47
C TYR A 417 35.61 0.46 38.90
N GLY A 418 35.68 -0.44 37.92
CA GLY A 418 35.98 -1.84 38.14
C GLY A 418 37.46 -2.08 38.49
N PRO A 419 37.85 -3.35 38.76
CA PRO A 419 39.24 -3.73 38.97
C PRO A 419 40.11 -3.54 37.70
N ASN A 420 41.43 -3.43 37.92
CA ASN A 420 42.42 -3.42 36.84
C ASN A 420 42.60 -4.81 36.24
N SER A 421 42.82 -4.87 34.93
CA SER A 421 43.36 -6.03 34.22
C SER A 421 44.80 -6.32 34.64
N ASP A 422 45.29 -7.49 34.23
CA ASP A 422 46.72 -7.76 34.12
C ASP A 422 47.41 -6.76 33.16
N SER A 423 48.73 -6.62 33.29
CA SER A 423 49.53 -5.67 32.51
C SER A 423 50.12 -6.27 31.24
N THR A 424 50.27 -5.47 30.18
CA THR A 424 50.96 -5.88 28.95
C THR A 424 52.46 -6.13 29.16
N GLU A 425 53.06 -6.86 28.21
CA GLU A 425 54.51 -6.81 27.96
C GLU A 425 54.99 -5.38 27.61
N PRO A 426 56.28 -5.05 27.80
CA PRO A 426 56.84 -3.72 27.51
C PRO A 426 56.94 -3.44 26.00
N MET A 427 56.54 -2.23 25.58
CA MET A 427 56.66 -1.75 24.19
C MET A 427 57.17 -0.30 24.14
N THR A 428 57.91 0.06 23.10
CA THR A 428 58.64 1.35 23.00
C THR A 428 58.14 2.18 21.80
N PRO A 429 57.70 3.44 21.99
CA PRO A 429 57.29 4.31 20.88
C PRO A 429 58.48 4.76 20.01
N LEU A 430 58.19 5.04 18.74
CA LEU A 430 59.16 5.52 17.74
C LEU A 430 59.31 7.06 17.79
N THR A 431 60.08 7.66 16.89
CA THR A 431 60.19 9.13 16.72
C THR A 431 59.83 9.55 15.29
N PRO A 432 59.09 10.65 15.06
CA PRO A 432 58.64 11.02 13.72
C PRO A 432 59.72 11.79 12.94
N ALA A 433 59.73 11.61 11.63
CA ALA A 433 60.59 12.29 10.66
C ALA A 433 59.74 13.03 9.61
N VAL A 434 60.35 13.84 8.74
CA VAL A 434 59.64 14.44 7.59
C VAL A 434 59.31 13.37 6.53
N PRO A 435 58.26 13.55 5.71
CA PRO A 435 57.91 12.59 4.67
C PRO A 435 58.96 12.50 3.56
N GLY A 436 58.93 11.39 2.82
CA GLY A 436 59.69 11.26 1.58
C GLY A 436 59.19 12.18 0.45
N ALA A 437 59.87 12.15 -0.69
CA ALA A 437 59.43 12.85 -1.90
C ALA A 437 58.21 12.16 -2.52
N PRO A 438 57.15 12.91 -2.91
CA PRO A 438 56.11 12.39 -3.79
C PRO A 438 56.70 11.91 -5.12
N LEU A 439 56.11 10.87 -5.70
CA LEU A 439 56.66 10.16 -6.87
C LEU A 439 55.79 10.39 -8.11
N ASN A 440 56.36 10.10 -9.29
CA ASN A 440 55.62 10.03 -10.56
C ASN A 440 54.76 11.25 -10.94
N LEU A 441 55.13 12.46 -10.49
CA LEU A 441 54.41 13.69 -10.81
C LEU A 441 54.29 13.91 -12.32
N VAL A 442 53.06 13.86 -12.82
CA VAL A 442 52.69 14.20 -14.20
C VAL A 442 51.73 15.39 -14.21
N GLY A 443 51.69 16.10 -15.34
CA GLY A 443 50.78 17.22 -15.54
C GLY A 443 50.21 17.24 -16.95
N VAL A 444 48.91 17.49 -17.07
CA VAL A 444 48.17 17.52 -18.33
C VAL A 444 47.44 18.85 -18.46
N ALA A 445 47.60 19.51 -19.61
CA ALA A 445 46.83 20.70 -19.94
C ALA A 445 45.46 20.31 -20.54
N LEU A 446 44.39 20.79 -19.91
CA LEU A 446 43.03 20.77 -20.43
C LEU A 446 42.55 22.23 -20.64
N PRO A 447 41.44 22.46 -21.36
CA PRO A 447 40.87 23.80 -21.51
C PRO A 447 40.56 24.45 -20.15
N ALA A 448 41.22 25.57 -19.83
CA ALA A 448 41.16 26.32 -18.57
C ALA A 448 41.67 25.62 -17.28
N VAL A 449 42.26 24.43 -17.36
CA VAL A 449 42.74 23.66 -16.19
C VAL A 449 44.07 22.98 -16.50
N VAL A 450 45.01 22.98 -15.56
CA VAL A 450 46.10 21.99 -15.54
C VAL A 450 45.81 20.99 -14.44
N GLU A 451 45.72 19.71 -14.80
CA GLU A 451 45.58 18.63 -13.83
C GLU A 451 46.97 18.05 -13.53
N LEU A 452 47.28 17.91 -12.24
CA LEU A 452 48.48 17.26 -11.73
C LEU A 452 48.08 16.00 -10.98
N ASP A 453 48.83 14.93 -11.21
CA ASP A 453 48.65 13.62 -10.57
C ASP A 453 50.03 13.11 -10.12
N TRP A 454 50.11 12.51 -8.93
CA TRP A 454 51.34 11.95 -8.37
C TRP A 454 51.04 10.76 -7.44
N ASP A 455 52.08 10.00 -7.13
CA ASP A 455 52.05 8.97 -6.10
C ASP A 455 52.49 9.53 -4.73
N ALA A 456 51.88 9.02 -3.66
CA ALA A 456 52.32 9.28 -2.30
C ALA A 456 53.79 8.84 -2.08
N PRO A 457 54.54 9.49 -1.16
CA PRO A 457 55.89 9.05 -0.85
C PRO A 457 55.91 7.66 -0.21
N THR A 458 56.99 6.91 -0.45
CA THR A 458 57.18 5.54 0.10
C THR A 458 57.29 5.48 1.63
N SER A 459 57.43 6.63 2.29
CA SER A 459 57.32 6.78 3.73
C SER A 459 56.72 8.13 4.07
N ASP A 460 55.77 8.12 5.00
CA ASP A 460 55.20 9.30 5.66
C ASP A 460 56.11 9.84 6.77
N GLY A 461 57.26 9.21 7.05
CA GLY A 461 58.12 9.56 8.19
C GLY A 461 57.56 9.11 9.56
N GLY A 462 56.55 8.24 9.58
CA GLY A 462 55.89 7.73 10.80
C GLY A 462 54.79 8.63 11.37
N ALA A 463 54.56 9.80 10.76
CA ALA A 463 53.45 10.69 11.08
C ALA A 463 52.64 10.98 9.81
N PRO A 464 51.29 10.99 9.89
CA PRO A 464 50.43 11.06 8.72
C PRO A 464 50.67 12.34 7.91
N ILE A 465 50.59 12.20 6.58
CA ILE A 465 50.66 13.34 5.66
C ILE A 465 49.40 14.18 5.85
N THR A 466 49.59 15.46 6.18
CA THR A 466 48.53 16.44 6.43
C THR A 466 48.26 17.33 5.24
N ASP A 467 49.23 17.47 4.31
CA ASP A 467 49.13 18.36 3.16
C ASP A 467 50.11 17.97 2.03
N TYR A 468 49.81 18.40 0.80
CA TYR A 468 50.69 18.33 -0.37
C TYR A 468 50.85 19.73 -0.99
N VAL A 469 51.99 20.37 -0.75
CA VAL A 469 52.26 21.72 -1.27
C VAL A 469 52.67 21.65 -2.73
N VAL A 470 51.86 22.23 -3.61
CA VAL A 470 52.13 22.35 -5.05
C VAL A 470 52.89 23.65 -5.35
N GLU A 471 54.00 23.54 -6.08
CA GLU A 471 54.77 24.68 -6.59
C GLU A 471 54.91 24.63 -8.10
N TYR A 472 54.86 25.80 -8.74
CA TYR A 472 55.06 25.96 -10.17
C TYR A 472 56.16 26.97 -10.48
N SER A 473 56.69 26.87 -11.70
CA SER A 473 57.75 27.72 -12.24
C SER A 473 57.46 28.06 -13.70
N THR A 474 57.64 29.32 -14.09
CA THR A 474 57.59 29.77 -15.50
C THR A 474 58.98 30.00 -16.13
N ASP A 475 60.07 29.72 -15.41
CA ASP A 475 61.46 29.95 -15.83
C ASP A 475 62.33 28.66 -15.79
N SER A 476 61.68 27.53 -16.10
CA SER A 476 62.28 26.18 -16.16
C SER A 476 62.89 25.67 -14.85
N GLY A 477 62.40 26.15 -13.71
CA GLY A 477 62.72 25.68 -12.36
C GLY A 477 63.72 26.56 -11.63
N SER A 478 63.99 27.77 -12.12
CA SER A 478 64.95 28.72 -11.53
C SER A 478 64.33 29.47 -10.35
N THR A 479 63.04 29.82 -10.44
CA THR A 479 62.24 30.38 -9.35
C THR A 479 60.92 29.62 -9.21
N TRP A 480 60.46 29.43 -7.96
CA TRP A 480 59.29 28.63 -7.65
C TRP A 480 58.25 29.45 -6.90
N THR A 481 57.00 29.37 -7.35
CA THR A 481 55.83 30.01 -6.73
C THR A 481 54.90 28.93 -6.22
N THR A 482 54.45 29.04 -4.96
CA THR A 482 53.45 28.13 -4.40
C THR A 482 52.08 28.41 -5.01
N PHE A 483 51.45 27.37 -5.56
CA PHE A 483 50.04 27.46 -5.97
C PHE A 483 49.18 27.39 -4.70
N THR A 484 48.18 28.28 -4.57
CA THR A 484 47.32 28.29 -3.38
C THR A 484 46.07 27.44 -3.63
N ASP A 485 46.15 26.16 -3.30
CA ASP A 485 45.06 25.17 -3.38
C ASP A 485 44.42 24.84 -2.01
N GLY A 486 45.06 25.22 -0.90
CA GLY A 486 44.54 25.07 0.45
C GLY A 486 45.38 24.09 1.26
N THR A 487 44.72 23.16 1.95
CA THR A 487 45.38 22.00 2.56
C THR A 487 44.71 20.74 2.06
N SER A 488 45.44 19.83 1.42
CA SER A 488 44.88 18.58 0.88
C SER A 488 45.78 17.37 1.09
N THR A 489 45.17 16.25 1.46
CA THR A 489 45.83 14.93 1.51
C THR A 489 45.67 14.14 0.20
N THR A 490 45.04 14.71 -0.84
CA THR A 490 44.89 14.06 -2.15
C THR A 490 46.20 14.09 -2.92
N THR A 491 46.49 13.03 -3.68
CA THR A 491 47.67 12.98 -4.56
C THR A 491 47.39 13.49 -5.98
N PHE A 492 46.48 14.47 -6.06
CA PHE A 492 45.98 15.07 -7.29
C PHE A 492 45.56 16.52 -7.01
N ALA A 493 45.76 17.42 -7.99
CA ALA A 493 45.33 18.81 -7.93
C ALA A 493 44.86 19.34 -9.31
N SER A 494 43.80 20.13 -9.32
CA SER A 494 43.29 20.85 -10.51
C SER A 494 43.60 22.34 -10.43
N LEU A 495 44.62 22.80 -11.15
CA LEU A 495 45.10 24.17 -11.11
C LEU A 495 44.33 25.02 -12.13
N ARG A 496 43.58 26.01 -11.63
CA ARG A 496 42.86 27.01 -12.42
C ARG A 496 43.52 28.39 -12.29
N GLY A 497 43.34 29.24 -13.30
CA GLY A 497 43.86 30.61 -13.29
C GLY A 497 45.34 30.78 -13.66
N LEU A 498 46.03 29.71 -14.07
CA LEU A 498 47.36 29.80 -14.68
C LEU A 498 47.29 30.53 -16.02
N THR A 499 48.33 31.31 -16.35
CA THR A 499 48.37 32.11 -17.58
C THR A 499 48.36 31.23 -18.83
N VAL A 500 47.28 31.31 -19.61
CA VAL A 500 47.11 30.58 -20.88
C VAL A 500 48.28 30.84 -21.83
N GLY A 501 48.77 29.80 -22.49
CA GLY A 501 49.89 29.89 -23.44
C GLY A 501 51.28 30.09 -22.80
N THR A 502 51.38 30.24 -21.48
CA THR A 502 52.67 30.32 -20.78
C THR A 502 53.13 28.92 -20.35
N ALA A 503 54.39 28.57 -20.60
CA ALA A 503 54.95 27.29 -20.19
C ALA A 503 55.19 27.24 -18.67
N HIS A 504 54.75 26.16 -18.02
CA HIS A 504 54.92 25.91 -16.59
C HIS A 504 55.59 24.54 -16.36
N VAL A 505 56.40 24.44 -15.30
CA VAL A 505 56.84 23.16 -14.72
C VAL A 505 56.47 23.11 -13.24
N PHE A 506 56.19 21.92 -12.70
CA PHE A 506 55.64 21.73 -11.36
C PHE A 506 56.51 20.82 -10.49
N ARG A 507 56.40 20.96 -9.17
CA ARG A 507 56.88 20.01 -8.17
C ARG A 507 55.95 20.00 -6.97
N VAL A 508 55.89 18.88 -6.25
CA VAL A 508 55.01 18.72 -5.07
C VAL A 508 55.82 18.24 -3.86
N SER A 509 55.43 18.64 -2.65
CA SER A 509 56.03 18.10 -1.41
C SER A 509 54.95 17.68 -0.42
N ALA A 510 55.08 16.47 0.13
CA ALA A 510 54.25 16.05 1.26
C ALA A 510 54.66 16.78 2.56
N VAL A 511 53.70 17.06 3.42
CA VAL A 511 53.89 17.68 4.74
C VAL A 511 53.30 16.77 5.81
N ASN A 512 54.00 16.60 6.93
CA ASN A 512 53.44 16.02 8.16
C ASN A 512 53.76 16.91 9.37
N SER A 513 53.52 16.42 10.59
CA SER A 513 53.81 17.15 11.83
C SER A 513 55.30 17.48 12.06
N SER A 514 56.22 16.77 11.41
CA SER A 514 57.67 17.07 11.43
C SER A 514 58.05 18.16 10.41
N GLY A 515 57.15 18.53 9.51
CA GLY A 515 57.31 19.58 8.52
C GLY A 515 57.19 19.10 7.07
N ARG A 516 57.54 20.01 6.15
CA ARG A 516 57.53 19.76 4.69
C ARG A 516 58.71 18.88 4.31
N GLY A 517 58.41 17.74 3.69
CA GLY A 517 59.39 16.82 3.12
C GLY A 517 60.08 17.38 1.87
N VAL A 518 61.01 16.61 1.32
CA VAL A 518 61.67 16.94 0.05
C VAL A 518 60.65 16.98 -1.10
N ALA A 519 60.88 17.86 -2.07
CA ALA A 519 60.02 17.94 -3.25
C ALA A 519 60.24 16.75 -4.20
N SER A 520 59.20 16.43 -4.96
CA SER A 520 59.24 15.50 -6.09
C SER A 520 60.27 15.94 -7.14
N SER A 521 60.61 15.02 -8.04
CA SER A 521 61.15 15.40 -9.34
C SER A 521 60.23 16.41 -10.04
N VAL A 522 60.84 17.30 -10.83
CA VAL A 522 60.11 18.32 -11.60
C VAL A 522 59.33 17.65 -12.74
N SER A 523 58.08 18.08 -12.95
CA SER A 523 57.22 17.59 -14.02
C SER A 523 57.79 17.91 -15.42
N ALA A 524 57.26 17.25 -16.45
CA ALA A 524 57.38 17.77 -17.81
C ALA A 524 56.73 19.16 -17.93
N THR A 525 57.13 19.93 -18.95
CA THR A 525 56.56 21.25 -19.24
C THR A 525 55.10 21.13 -19.70
N VAL A 526 54.21 21.89 -19.05
CA VAL A 526 52.78 21.98 -19.38
C VAL A 526 52.44 23.41 -19.76
N THR A 527 51.64 23.59 -20.81
CA THR A 527 51.19 24.92 -21.28
C THR A 527 49.67 24.99 -21.15
N PRO A 528 49.09 25.81 -20.26
CA PRO A 528 47.63 25.88 -20.08
C PRO A 528 46.91 26.32 -21.34
N ILE A 529 45.76 25.69 -21.62
CA ILE A 529 44.92 25.92 -22.80
C ILE A 529 43.78 26.87 -22.43
N ALA A 530 43.28 27.67 -23.38
CA ALA A 530 42.12 28.54 -23.17
C ALA A 530 40.85 27.74 -22.82
N ALA A 531 39.87 28.38 -22.16
CA ALA A 531 38.55 27.80 -21.95
C ALA A 531 37.85 27.47 -23.29
N LEU A 532 36.92 26.51 -23.27
CA LEU A 532 36.03 26.28 -24.41
C LEU A 532 35.10 27.48 -24.58
N VAL A 533 34.96 27.97 -25.81
CA VAL A 533 34.11 29.14 -26.11
C VAL A 533 32.66 28.90 -25.67
N ASN A 534 32.19 27.65 -25.78
CA ASN A 534 30.83 27.26 -25.44
C ASN A 534 30.66 26.66 -24.03
N ASP A 535 31.63 26.90 -23.14
CA ASP A 535 31.47 26.65 -21.70
C ASP A 535 30.43 27.62 -21.09
N PRO A 536 30.59 28.97 -21.16
CA PRO A 536 29.55 29.89 -20.71
C PRO A 536 28.36 29.97 -21.69
N PHE A 537 27.15 30.15 -21.16
CA PHE A 537 25.91 30.43 -21.90
C PHE A 537 26.07 31.58 -22.89
N SER A 538 26.80 32.65 -22.51
CA SER A 538 27.06 33.80 -23.39
C SER A 538 27.92 33.47 -24.62
N GLY A 539 28.59 32.32 -24.62
CA GLY A 539 29.44 31.82 -25.72
C GLY A 539 28.82 30.65 -26.50
N ALA A 540 27.52 30.37 -26.30
CA ALA A 540 26.82 29.27 -26.95
C ALA A 540 26.98 29.27 -28.48
N ILE A 541 27.47 28.16 -29.04
CA ILE A 541 27.74 28.04 -30.48
C ILE A 541 26.41 27.91 -31.25
N ALA A 542 26.19 28.82 -32.20
CA ALA A 542 25.05 28.72 -33.11
C ALA A 542 25.20 27.51 -34.05
N ILE A 543 24.23 26.59 -34.03
CA ILE A 543 24.12 25.52 -35.03
C ILE A 543 23.30 26.01 -36.22
N THR A 544 23.74 25.66 -37.42
CA THR A 544 23.19 26.18 -38.68
C THR A 544 22.94 25.07 -39.70
N GLY A 545 22.02 25.31 -40.64
CA GLY A 545 21.68 24.36 -41.70
C GLY A 545 20.64 23.31 -41.28
N THR A 546 20.23 22.47 -42.22
CA THR A 546 19.20 21.43 -42.02
C THR A 546 19.74 20.14 -41.40
N SER A 547 21.06 19.96 -41.29
CA SER A 547 21.66 18.95 -40.42
C SER A 547 23.13 19.25 -40.15
N GLY A 548 23.70 18.61 -39.13
CA GLY A 548 25.12 18.72 -38.84
C GLY A 548 25.56 17.95 -37.59
N ARG A 549 26.86 18.06 -37.31
CA ARG A 549 27.53 17.39 -36.19
C ARG A 549 28.63 18.30 -35.63
N ALA A 550 28.69 18.43 -34.31
CA ALA A 550 29.75 19.12 -33.56
C ALA A 550 30.39 18.19 -32.54
N ASN A 551 31.66 18.42 -32.23
CA ASN A 551 32.38 17.74 -31.14
C ASN A 551 32.86 18.80 -30.14
N SER A 552 32.79 18.51 -28.84
CA SER A 552 33.32 19.35 -27.74
C SER A 552 33.59 18.49 -26.50
N SER A 553 33.69 19.05 -25.30
CA SER A 553 33.82 18.29 -24.06
C SER A 553 33.26 19.01 -22.84
N THR A 554 32.59 18.28 -21.95
CA THR A 554 32.14 18.77 -20.63
C THR A 554 33.18 18.57 -19.52
N ARG A 555 34.32 17.92 -19.81
CA ARG A 555 35.38 17.60 -18.81
C ARG A 555 35.79 18.82 -17.98
N THR A 556 36.02 19.96 -18.63
CA THR A 556 36.42 21.19 -17.93
C THR A 556 35.29 22.19 -17.68
N ALA A 557 34.07 21.88 -18.16
CA ALA A 557 32.92 22.78 -18.11
C ALA A 557 32.62 23.27 -16.69
N THR A 558 32.21 24.54 -16.59
CA THR A 558 31.95 25.27 -15.35
C THR A 558 30.46 25.58 -15.24
N ARG A 559 29.90 25.41 -14.03
CA ARG A 559 28.48 25.64 -13.82
C ARG A 559 28.21 27.12 -13.55
N GLU A 560 27.31 27.72 -14.31
CA GLU A 560 26.94 29.13 -14.15
C GLU A 560 25.87 29.35 -13.06
N THR A 561 25.87 30.55 -12.47
CA THR A 561 24.88 30.90 -11.44
C THR A 561 23.51 31.11 -12.08
N GLY A 562 22.57 30.23 -11.73
CA GLY A 562 21.22 30.22 -12.28
C GLY A 562 20.98 29.18 -13.37
N GLU A 563 22.00 28.40 -13.73
CA GLU A 563 21.91 27.30 -14.70
C GLU A 563 20.85 26.26 -14.29
N PRO A 564 19.84 25.98 -15.16
CA PRO A 564 18.77 25.04 -14.86
C PRO A 564 19.26 23.58 -14.83
N ASN A 565 18.59 22.74 -14.04
CA ASN A 565 18.78 21.29 -14.10
C ASN A 565 18.03 20.74 -15.33
N HIS A 566 18.68 19.91 -16.13
CA HIS A 566 18.05 19.13 -17.20
C HIS A 566 18.13 17.63 -16.92
N GLY A 567 17.40 16.83 -17.70
CA GLY A 567 17.32 15.37 -17.55
C GLY A 567 16.69 14.85 -16.24
N GLY A 568 16.23 15.71 -15.33
CA GLY A 568 15.60 15.30 -14.07
C GLY A 568 16.58 14.97 -12.93
N PHE A 569 17.89 15.06 -13.16
CA PHE A 569 18.93 14.79 -12.17
C PHE A 569 19.68 16.06 -11.75
N GLY A 570 20.50 15.95 -10.71
CA GLY A 570 21.06 17.10 -9.99
C GLY A 570 21.98 17.99 -10.82
N ALA A 571 21.94 19.29 -10.50
CA ALA A 571 22.78 20.36 -11.04
C ALA A 571 24.21 19.94 -11.43
N SER A 572 24.51 19.93 -12.73
CA SER A 572 25.85 19.72 -13.26
C SER A 572 26.25 20.89 -14.18
N ALA A 573 27.42 20.83 -14.83
CA ALA A 573 27.99 21.92 -15.62
C ALA A 573 27.86 21.62 -17.11
N SER A 574 27.08 22.44 -17.83
CA SER A 574 26.78 22.23 -19.25
C SER A 574 27.74 22.94 -20.19
N ILE A 575 27.77 22.48 -21.43
CA ILE A 575 28.19 23.29 -22.58
C ILE A 575 26.95 23.71 -23.39
N TRP A 576 27.04 24.86 -24.08
CA TRP A 576 25.88 25.50 -24.69
C TRP A 576 25.95 25.60 -26.22
N TYR A 577 24.80 25.45 -26.85
CA TYR A 577 24.57 25.73 -28.27
C TYR A 577 23.32 26.59 -28.43
N SER A 578 23.16 27.24 -29.58
CA SER A 578 21.95 28.00 -29.90
C SER A 578 21.43 27.68 -31.30
N TYR A 579 20.12 27.82 -31.50
CA TYR A 579 19.44 27.56 -32.76
C TYR A 579 18.30 28.56 -32.99
N THR A 580 18.00 28.88 -34.25
CA THR A 580 16.82 29.68 -34.62
C THR A 580 16.26 29.13 -35.92
N ALA A 581 14.98 28.77 -35.92
CA ALA A 581 14.32 28.22 -37.11
C ALA A 581 13.84 29.35 -38.03
N SER A 582 14.26 29.34 -39.30
CA SER A 582 13.80 30.30 -40.31
C SER A 582 12.53 29.87 -41.05
N ALA A 583 12.00 28.68 -40.73
CA ALA A 583 10.79 28.11 -41.30
C ALA A 583 10.15 27.15 -40.28
N ALA A 584 8.87 26.82 -40.45
CA ALA A 584 8.21 25.81 -39.62
C ALA A 584 8.72 24.40 -39.99
N GLY A 585 8.80 23.50 -39.02
CA GLY A 585 9.33 22.15 -39.25
C GLY A 585 9.56 21.38 -37.96
N THR A 586 10.31 20.28 -38.03
CA THR A 586 10.72 19.45 -36.89
C THR A 586 12.24 19.48 -36.75
N LEU A 587 12.73 19.81 -35.54
CA LEU A 587 14.13 19.69 -35.16
C LEU A 587 14.34 18.44 -34.29
N VAL A 588 15.23 17.56 -34.75
CA VAL A 588 15.81 16.46 -33.99
C VAL A 588 17.20 16.87 -33.52
N LEU A 589 17.49 16.64 -32.24
CA LEU A 589 18.77 16.85 -31.58
C LEU A 589 19.16 15.57 -30.86
N ASP A 590 20.42 15.15 -30.95
CA ASP A 590 20.91 14.02 -30.15
C ASP A 590 22.40 14.12 -29.81
N THR A 591 22.83 13.33 -28.83
CA THR A 591 24.23 13.26 -28.38
C THR A 591 24.94 11.96 -28.77
N MET A 592 24.42 11.24 -29.77
CA MET A 592 24.91 9.91 -30.16
C MET A 592 26.40 9.96 -30.54
N GLY A 593 27.19 9.13 -29.85
CA GLY A 593 28.64 9.04 -30.02
C GLY A 593 29.47 9.76 -28.94
N SER A 594 28.83 10.35 -27.93
CA SER A 594 29.51 10.84 -26.73
C SER A 594 30.14 9.69 -25.92
N ASP A 595 31.23 9.95 -25.19
CA ASP A 595 31.98 8.91 -24.43
C ASP A 595 31.47 8.69 -22.98
N PHE A 596 30.39 9.36 -22.61
CA PHE A 596 29.81 9.39 -21.28
C PHE A 596 28.29 9.56 -21.37
N ASP A 597 27.62 9.25 -20.26
CA ASP A 597 26.18 9.35 -20.10
C ASP A 597 25.71 10.81 -20.00
N THR A 598 25.11 11.31 -21.10
CA THR A 598 24.74 12.72 -21.27
C THR A 598 23.34 13.02 -20.74
N LEU A 599 23.09 14.27 -20.35
CA LEU A 599 21.73 14.84 -20.38
C LEU A 599 21.67 15.94 -21.44
N LEU A 600 20.49 16.12 -22.03
CA LEU A 600 20.22 17.11 -23.07
C LEU A 600 19.01 17.96 -22.67
N GLY A 601 19.15 19.28 -22.73
CA GLY A 601 18.08 20.24 -22.45
C GLY A 601 17.92 21.28 -23.55
N VAL A 602 16.66 21.63 -23.87
CA VAL A 602 16.31 22.70 -24.81
C VAL A 602 15.45 23.74 -24.10
N TYR A 603 15.80 25.01 -24.29
CA TYR A 603 15.23 26.16 -23.59
C TYR A 603 14.94 27.32 -24.53
N THR A 604 14.08 28.24 -24.09
CA THR A 604 14.00 29.63 -24.61
C THR A 604 14.26 30.61 -23.47
N GLY A 605 14.64 31.85 -23.78
CA GLY A 605 14.92 32.88 -22.78
C GLY A 605 16.03 33.83 -23.20
N SER A 606 16.37 34.79 -22.35
CA SER A 606 17.35 35.86 -22.65
C SER A 606 18.61 35.82 -21.77
N ALA A 607 18.63 35.03 -20.71
CA ALA A 607 19.76 34.84 -19.81
C ALA A 607 19.69 33.47 -19.14
N VAL A 608 20.84 32.92 -18.73
CA VAL A 608 20.96 31.57 -18.13
C VAL A 608 20.06 31.36 -16.91
N ASN A 609 19.85 32.41 -16.10
CA ASN A 609 18.98 32.42 -14.92
C ASN A 609 17.50 32.75 -15.21
N ALA A 610 17.13 32.90 -16.49
CA ALA A 610 15.80 33.27 -16.96
C ALA A 610 15.36 32.41 -18.16
N LEU A 611 15.76 31.12 -18.14
CA LEU A 611 15.41 30.13 -19.14
C LEU A 611 14.08 29.43 -18.82
N THR A 612 13.29 29.19 -19.86
CA THR A 612 12.08 28.37 -19.83
C THR A 612 12.36 27.05 -20.54
N THR A 613 12.16 25.93 -19.84
CA THR A 613 12.37 24.59 -20.40
C THR A 613 11.33 24.26 -21.46
N ILE A 614 11.78 23.87 -22.65
CA ILE A 614 10.96 23.40 -23.76
C ILE A 614 10.86 21.88 -23.73
N ARG A 615 12.00 21.20 -23.58
CA ARG A 615 12.11 19.74 -23.50
C ARG A 615 13.46 19.36 -22.89
N THR A 616 13.51 18.24 -22.17
CA THR A 616 14.74 17.63 -21.65
C THR A 616 14.69 16.13 -21.87
N ASN A 617 15.85 15.47 -21.98
CA ASN A 617 15.97 14.03 -22.10
C ASN A 617 17.29 13.57 -21.48
N ASP A 618 17.26 12.46 -20.75
CA ASP A 618 18.43 11.72 -20.27
C ASP A 618 18.80 10.64 -21.30
N ASP A 619 17.96 9.61 -21.49
CA ASP A 619 18.30 8.41 -22.24
C ASP A 619 17.56 8.24 -23.58
N ALA A 620 18.25 7.64 -24.57
CA ALA A 620 17.67 7.18 -25.82
C ALA A 620 18.20 5.78 -26.18
N GLY A 621 17.30 4.87 -26.55
CA GLY A 621 17.67 3.54 -27.08
C GLY A 621 18.35 2.57 -26.10
N GLY A 622 18.47 2.90 -24.82
CA GLY A 622 18.93 1.98 -23.77
C GLY A 622 20.30 2.26 -23.15
N GLY A 623 20.84 3.48 -23.25
CA GLY A 623 21.92 3.94 -22.36
C GLY A 623 22.99 4.84 -22.97
N ASN A 624 23.36 5.88 -22.21
CA ASN A 624 24.52 6.77 -22.38
C ASN A 624 24.44 7.88 -23.45
N TRP A 625 23.28 8.13 -24.07
CA TRP A 625 23.09 9.28 -24.96
C TRP A 625 21.62 9.70 -25.01
N SER A 626 21.40 10.98 -25.25
CA SER A 626 20.10 11.63 -25.17
C SER A 626 19.57 11.98 -26.56
N ARG A 627 18.24 12.00 -26.74
CA ARG A 627 17.59 12.49 -27.97
C ARG A 627 16.39 13.37 -27.65
N ILE A 628 16.28 14.50 -28.33
CA ILE A 628 15.15 15.42 -28.28
C ILE A 628 14.59 15.63 -29.68
N GLU A 629 13.27 15.69 -29.78
CA GLU A 629 12.55 16.02 -31.00
C GLU A 629 11.40 16.99 -30.67
N PHE A 630 11.33 18.10 -31.39
CA PHE A 630 10.29 19.12 -31.22
C PHE A 630 10.10 19.97 -32.49
N ALA A 631 8.97 20.66 -32.59
CA ALA A 631 8.72 21.64 -33.64
C ALA A 631 9.10 23.05 -33.14
N PRO A 632 10.20 23.66 -33.61
CA PRO A 632 10.56 25.02 -33.22
C PRO A 632 9.59 26.06 -33.79
N VAL A 633 9.34 27.11 -33.01
CA VAL A 633 8.63 28.31 -33.46
C VAL A 633 9.58 29.14 -34.32
N VAL A 634 9.07 29.61 -35.46
CA VAL A 634 9.84 30.43 -36.41
C VAL A 634 10.35 31.71 -35.74
N ASP A 635 11.57 32.12 -36.09
CA ASP A 635 12.29 33.29 -35.55
C ASP A 635 12.47 33.31 -34.03
N THR A 636 12.23 32.19 -33.34
CA THR A 636 12.49 32.03 -31.91
C THR A 636 13.88 31.45 -31.67
N GLN A 637 14.68 32.10 -30.83
CA GLN A 637 15.98 31.59 -30.42
C GLN A 637 15.82 30.55 -29.31
N TYR A 638 16.38 29.36 -29.57
CA TYR A 638 16.48 28.24 -28.64
C TYR A 638 17.92 28.09 -28.16
N TRP A 639 18.07 27.71 -26.89
CA TRP A 639 19.34 27.36 -26.26
C TRP A 639 19.34 25.86 -25.98
N VAL A 640 20.46 25.19 -26.25
CA VAL A 640 20.63 23.75 -26.02
C VAL A 640 21.79 23.56 -25.06
N ALA A 641 21.55 22.85 -23.97
CA ALA A 641 22.55 22.47 -22.97
C ALA A 641 22.88 20.98 -23.11
N ILE A 642 24.16 20.63 -22.98
CA ILE A 642 24.63 19.25 -22.85
C ILE A 642 25.49 19.14 -21.59
N ASP A 643 25.12 18.24 -20.69
CA ASP A 643 25.88 17.92 -19.48
C ASP A 643 25.89 16.39 -19.25
N GLY A 644 26.09 15.89 -18.02
CA GLY A 644 26.10 14.45 -17.77
C GLY A 644 25.44 13.97 -16.48
N TYR A 645 24.81 12.81 -16.58
CA TYR A 645 24.11 12.14 -15.49
C TYR A 645 25.02 11.98 -14.27
N GLY A 646 24.56 12.39 -13.09
CA GLY A 646 25.32 12.22 -11.85
C GLY A 646 26.69 12.92 -11.83
N SER A 647 26.82 14.07 -12.51
CA SER A 647 28.09 14.80 -12.70
C SER A 647 29.16 14.04 -13.52
N ARG A 648 28.75 13.06 -14.34
CA ARG A 648 29.62 12.47 -15.37
C ARG A 648 30.04 13.54 -16.37
N LYS A 649 31.26 13.45 -16.86
CA LYS A 649 31.83 14.40 -17.82
C LYS A 649 32.70 13.69 -18.84
N GLY A 650 32.70 14.19 -20.06
CA GLY A 650 33.38 13.49 -21.15
C GLY A 650 33.49 14.29 -22.45
N SER A 651 33.80 13.58 -23.52
CA SER A 651 33.82 14.08 -24.89
C SER A 651 32.40 14.04 -25.44
N THR A 652 31.87 15.20 -25.85
CA THR A 652 30.49 15.32 -26.36
C THR A 652 30.49 15.27 -27.87
N VAL A 653 29.59 14.47 -28.43
CA VAL A 653 29.12 14.59 -29.81
C VAL A 653 27.73 15.21 -29.77
N PHE A 654 27.46 16.18 -30.65
CA PHE A 654 26.14 16.79 -30.79
C PHE A 654 25.70 16.76 -32.25
N ASN A 655 24.60 16.09 -32.54
CA ASN A 655 24.04 15.94 -33.88
C ASN A 655 22.69 16.68 -33.96
N TRP A 656 22.41 17.28 -35.12
CA TRP A 656 21.10 17.91 -35.38
C TRP A 656 20.57 17.58 -36.78
N ALA A 657 19.25 17.54 -36.91
CA ALA A 657 18.54 17.45 -38.18
C ALA A 657 17.21 18.23 -38.12
N PHE A 658 17.03 19.20 -39.01
CA PHE A 658 15.82 19.98 -39.18
C PHE A 658 15.13 19.62 -40.50
N THR A 659 13.85 19.27 -40.44
CA THR A 659 13.00 18.97 -41.59
C THR A 659 11.89 20.02 -41.69
N GLU A 660 11.89 20.81 -42.77
CA GLU A 660 10.90 21.85 -43.02
C GLU A 660 9.49 21.27 -43.29
N ALA A 661 8.45 21.90 -42.76
CA ALA A 661 7.06 21.50 -42.94
C ALA A 661 6.48 22.03 -44.27
N PRO A 662 5.66 21.24 -45.00
CA PRO A 662 4.99 21.72 -46.21
C PRO A 662 4.03 22.91 -45.94
N PRO A 663 3.82 23.81 -46.93
CA PRO A 663 2.89 24.94 -46.78
C PRO A 663 1.45 24.49 -46.58
N ALA A 664 0.73 25.17 -45.68
CA ALA A 664 -0.67 24.89 -45.39
C ALA A 664 -1.61 25.19 -46.56
N GLN A 665 -2.63 24.35 -46.73
CA GLN A 665 -3.66 24.38 -47.77
C GLN A 665 -5.05 24.33 -47.13
N LYS A 666 -6.11 24.45 -47.94
CA LYS A 666 -7.48 24.19 -47.47
C LYS A 666 -7.65 22.71 -47.07
N PRO A 667 -8.57 22.36 -46.15
CA PRO A 667 -8.83 20.97 -45.82
C PRO A 667 -9.40 20.22 -47.03
N GLY A 668 -9.17 18.91 -47.05
CA GLY A 668 -9.92 18.00 -47.93
C GLY A 668 -11.42 18.02 -47.60
N VAL A 669 -12.22 17.35 -48.43
CA VAL A 669 -13.66 17.23 -48.16
C VAL A 669 -13.92 16.31 -46.95
N PRO A 670 -14.88 16.61 -46.07
CA PRO A 670 -15.41 15.64 -45.11
C PRO A 670 -15.89 14.38 -45.81
N ARG A 671 -15.73 13.23 -45.16
CA ARG A 671 -16.01 11.92 -45.75
C ARG A 671 -17.15 11.23 -45.00
N SER A 672 -17.67 10.14 -45.58
CA SER A 672 -18.64 9.24 -44.96
C SER A 672 -19.83 9.97 -44.30
N VAL A 673 -20.39 10.97 -45.01
CA VAL A 673 -21.54 11.72 -44.51
C VAL A 673 -22.78 10.84 -44.54
N ARG A 674 -23.44 10.75 -43.39
CA ARG A 674 -24.68 9.99 -43.21
C ARG A 674 -25.64 10.80 -42.35
N ALA A 675 -26.90 10.42 -42.40
CA ALA A 675 -27.91 10.97 -41.51
C ALA A 675 -28.72 9.83 -40.89
N VAL A 676 -29.35 10.11 -39.76
CA VAL A 676 -30.31 9.23 -39.10
C VAL A 676 -31.58 10.03 -38.85
N GLU A 677 -32.72 9.49 -39.27
CA GLU A 677 -34.01 10.15 -39.14
C GLU A 677 -34.47 10.28 -37.68
N GLY A 678 -35.27 11.31 -37.43
CA GLY A 678 -36.07 11.45 -36.22
C GLY A 678 -37.33 12.25 -36.52
N ASP A 679 -38.13 12.53 -35.50
CA ASP A 679 -39.34 13.34 -35.66
C ASP A 679 -38.98 14.79 -36.02
N ALA A 680 -39.38 15.21 -37.23
CA ALA A 680 -39.10 16.52 -37.81
C ALA A 680 -37.62 16.95 -37.79
N ARG A 681 -36.68 15.99 -37.77
CA ARG A 681 -35.24 16.24 -37.67
C ARG A 681 -34.42 15.10 -38.28
N ALA A 682 -33.14 15.36 -38.54
CA ALA A 682 -32.16 14.33 -38.81
C ALA A 682 -30.86 14.63 -38.06
N THR A 683 -30.23 13.61 -37.49
CA THR A 683 -28.90 13.73 -36.89
C THR A 683 -27.88 13.30 -37.93
N VAL A 684 -27.03 14.23 -38.35
CA VAL A 684 -26.03 14.04 -39.41
C VAL A 684 -24.69 13.75 -38.76
N TYR A 685 -23.92 12.84 -39.34
CA TYR A 685 -22.60 12.46 -38.88
C TYR A 685 -21.65 12.32 -40.07
N TRP A 686 -20.37 12.57 -39.87
CA TRP A 686 -19.34 12.44 -40.91
C TRP A 686 -18.03 11.93 -40.31
N THR A 687 -17.01 11.74 -41.15
CA THR A 687 -15.62 11.60 -40.74
C THR A 687 -14.82 12.81 -41.21
N ALA A 688 -13.75 13.12 -40.47
CA ALA A 688 -12.86 14.21 -40.83
C ALA A 688 -12.25 14.01 -42.24
N PRO A 689 -11.89 15.11 -42.93
CA PRO A 689 -11.06 15.08 -44.12
C PRO A 689 -9.83 14.19 -43.95
N GLU A 690 -9.38 13.59 -45.05
CA GLU A 690 -8.15 12.78 -45.06
C GLU A 690 -6.89 13.63 -44.87
N SER A 691 -6.95 14.90 -45.22
CA SER A 691 -5.98 15.92 -44.88
C SER A 691 -6.71 17.15 -44.36
N ASP A 692 -6.26 17.68 -43.23
CA ASP A 692 -6.63 19.00 -42.71
C ASP A 692 -5.98 20.15 -43.51
N GLY A 693 -5.12 19.83 -44.47
CA GLY A 693 -4.33 20.80 -45.22
C GLY A 693 -3.10 21.32 -44.47
N GLY A 694 -2.67 20.69 -43.36
CA GLY A 694 -1.57 21.19 -42.54
C GLY A 694 -1.92 22.41 -41.70
N ALA A 695 -3.22 22.67 -41.47
CA ALA A 695 -3.70 23.66 -40.52
C ALA A 695 -5.02 23.19 -39.89
N THR A 696 -5.15 23.39 -38.58
CA THR A 696 -6.25 22.86 -37.75
C THR A 696 -7.63 23.25 -38.27
N ILE A 697 -8.52 22.25 -38.41
CA ILE A 697 -9.93 22.47 -38.77
C ILE A 697 -10.66 23.12 -37.58
N THR A 698 -11.20 24.31 -37.79
CA THR A 698 -11.88 25.13 -36.78
C THR A 698 -13.41 24.95 -36.81
N ALA A 699 -13.99 24.56 -37.95
CA ALA A 699 -15.43 24.38 -38.08
C ALA A 699 -15.85 23.36 -39.14
N TYR A 700 -17.02 22.75 -38.93
CA TYR A 700 -17.79 22.01 -39.93
C TYR A 700 -19.15 22.66 -40.15
N THR A 701 -19.69 22.57 -41.37
CA THR A 701 -21.06 23.00 -41.69
C THR A 701 -21.77 21.96 -42.53
N VAL A 702 -22.92 21.51 -42.03
CA VAL A 702 -23.86 20.59 -42.68
C VAL A 702 -24.91 21.39 -43.45
N THR A 703 -25.29 20.93 -44.65
CA THR A 703 -26.41 21.48 -45.44
C THR A 703 -27.35 20.36 -45.90
N ALA A 704 -28.65 20.52 -45.65
CA ALA A 704 -29.70 19.60 -46.06
C ALA A 704 -30.30 19.96 -47.43
N SER A 705 -30.63 18.95 -48.23
CA SER A 705 -31.38 19.07 -49.48
C SER A 705 -32.55 18.10 -49.48
N PRO A 706 -33.79 18.50 -49.80
CA PRO A 706 -34.21 19.86 -50.18
C PRO A 706 -34.24 20.85 -49.00
N GLY A 707 -34.50 22.13 -49.27
CA GLY A 707 -34.83 23.13 -48.26
C GLY A 707 -33.66 23.84 -47.57
N GLY A 708 -32.41 23.45 -47.81
CA GLY A 708 -31.23 24.24 -47.45
C GLY A 708 -31.00 24.45 -45.95
N ARG A 709 -31.63 23.63 -45.08
CA ARG A 709 -31.45 23.73 -43.62
C ARG A 709 -30.01 23.38 -43.27
N THR A 710 -29.33 24.26 -42.53
CA THR A 710 -27.95 24.06 -42.11
C THR A 710 -27.82 23.84 -40.61
N CYS A 711 -26.72 23.24 -40.19
CA CYS A 711 -26.24 23.30 -38.81
C CYS A 711 -24.70 23.20 -38.81
N ALA A 712 -24.02 23.76 -37.81
CA ALA A 712 -22.56 23.89 -37.80
C ALA A 712 -21.97 23.52 -36.44
N THR A 713 -20.69 23.12 -36.43
CA THR A 713 -19.96 22.70 -35.23
C THR A 713 -18.53 23.22 -35.22
N THR A 714 -17.98 23.43 -34.03
CA THR A 714 -16.56 23.76 -33.82
C THR A 714 -15.77 22.50 -33.46
N GLY A 715 -15.70 21.54 -34.41
CA GLY A 715 -14.90 20.31 -34.30
C GLY A 715 -15.69 19.02 -34.04
N ALA A 716 -16.92 19.08 -33.52
CA ALA A 716 -17.75 17.87 -33.36
C ALA A 716 -18.16 17.29 -34.73
N LEU A 717 -17.98 15.98 -34.93
CA LEU A 717 -18.27 15.26 -36.19
C LEU A 717 -19.75 14.83 -36.34
N THR A 718 -20.65 15.50 -35.62
CA THR A 718 -22.09 15.25 -35.65
C THR A 718 -22.88 16.55 -35.46
N CYS A 719 -24.05 16.67 -36.08
CA CYS A 719 -24.89 17.84 -35.96
C CYS A 719 -26.36 17.55 -36.30
N VAL A 720 -27.28 18.12 -35.52
CA VAL A 720 -28.73 17.89 -35.69
C VAL A 720 -29.34 18.98 -36.59
N VAL A 721 -29.85 18.58 -37.74
CA VAL A 721 -30.65 19.46 -38.60
C VAL A 721 -32.12 19.35 -38.19
N SER A 722 -32.66 20.42 -37.63
CA SER A 722 -34.01 20.48 -37.05
C SER A 722 -35.06 21.12 -37.96
N SER A 723 -36.34 20.87 -37.66
CA SER A 723 -37.53 21.26 -38.44
C SER A 723 -37.42 20.92 -39.94
N LEU A 724 -37.07 19.66 -40.18
CA LEU A 724 -37.32 18.93 -41.41
C LEU A 724 -38.78 18.47 -41.47
N THR A 725 -39.29 18.14 -42.66
CA THR A 725 -40.68 17.70 -42.85
C THR A 725 -40.77 16.18 -42.80
N ASN A 726 -41.61 15.64 -41.91
CA ASN A 726 -41.89 14.20 -41.87
C ASN A 726 -42.47 13.70 -43.20
N GLY A 727 -42.04 12.53 -43.65
CA GLY A 727 -42.39 11.95 -44.95
C GLY A 727 -41.63 12.52 -46.15
N THR A 728 -40.78 13.54 -45.97
CA THR A 728 -39.93 14.09 -47.04
C THR A 728 -38.52 13.48 -46.97
N PRO A 729 -37.96 12.91 -48.05
CA PRO A 729 -36.58 12.45 -48.05
C PRO A 729 -35.59 13.63 -48.13
N TYR A 730 -34.53 13.58 -47.31
CA TYR A 730 -33.44 14.55 -47.27
C TYR A 730 -32.07 13.88 -47.43
N THR A 731 -31.17 14.51 -48.18
CA THR A 731 -29.74 14.20 -48.22
C THR A 731 -28.93 15.35 -47.64
N PHE A 732 -27.71 15.08 -47.17
CA PHE A 732 -26.89 16.05 -46.44
C PHE A 732 -25.46 16.09 -46.98
N THR A 733 -24.89 17.29 -47.15
CA THR A 733 -23.46 17.50 -47.46
C THR A 733 -22.79 18.26 -46.32
N VAL A 734 -21.46 18.08 -46.18
CA VAL A 734 -20.67 18.72 -45.12
C VAL A 734 -19.42 19.37 -45.70
N THR A 735 -19.04 20.53 -45.17
CA THR A 735 -17.77 21.23 -45.46
C THR A 735 -16.93 21.34 -44.18
N ALA A 736 -15.60 21.34 -44.31
CA ALA A 736 -14.63 21.62 -43.24
C ALA A 736 -13.94 22.96 -43.49
N THR A 737 -13.57 23.69 -42.43
CA THR A 737 -12.86 24.98 -42.53
C THR A 737 -11.63 24.99 -41.63
N ASN A 738 -10.47 25.43 -42.15
CA ASN A 738 -9.28 25.77 -41.37
C ASN A 738 -8.91 27.26 -41.58
N SER A 739 -7.73 27.70 -41.11
CA SER A 739 -7.24 29.07 -41.28
C SER A 739 -7.00 29.50 -42.74
N VAL A 740 -6.81 28.55 -43.67
CA VAL A 740 -6.66 28.80 -45.13
C VAL A 740 -8.03 28.85 -45.84
N GLY A 741 -9.05 28.23 -45.25
CA GLY A 741 -10.46 28.41 -45.63
C GLY A 741 -11.26 27.11 -45.68
N THR A 742 -12.43 27.19 -46.32
CA THR A 742 -13.41 26.09 -46.40
C THR A 742 -13.14 25.15 -47.58
N SER A 743 -13.29 23.84 -47.33
CA SER A 743 -13.23 22.76 -48.31
C SER A 743 -14.38 22.82 -49.33
N ASN A 744 -14.29 22.02 -50.39
CA ASN A 744 -15.49 21.68 -51.16
C ASN A 744 -16.48 20.89 -50.27
N PRO A 745 -17.79 20.87 -50.60
CA PRO A 745 -18.74 19.97 -49.95
C PRO A 745 -18.37 18.51 -50.20
N SER A 746 -18.67 17.67 -49.21
CA SER A 746 -18.64 16.22 -49.32
C SER A 746 -19.58 15.70 -50.42
N SER A 747 -19.43 14.43 -50.79
CA SER A 747 -20.55 13.65 -51.34
C SER A 747 -21.76 13.75 -50.42
N ALA A 748 -22.97 13.79 -51.01
CA ALA A 748 -24.20 13.78 -50.24
C ALA A 748 -24.41 12.42 -49.54
N SER A 749 -25.02 12.44 -48.36
CA SER A 749 -25.49 11.23 -47.69
C SER A 749 -26.54 10.49 -48.51
N ASP A 750 -26.76 9.22 -48.18
CA ASP A 750 -28.02 8.55 -48.51
C ASP A 750 -29.23 9.35 -47.99
N ALA A 751 -30.38 9.15 -48.65
CA ALA A 751 -31.60 9.89 -48.34
C ALA A 751 -32.31 9.30 -47.11
N VAL A 752 -32.47 10.11 -46.05
CA VAL A 752 -33.28 9.74 -44.88
C VAL A 752 -34.61 10.47 -44.89
N THR A 753 -35.66 9.79 -44.43
CA THR A 753 -37.02 10.35 -44.37
C THR A 753 -37.44 10.49 -42.91
N PRO A 754 -37.47 11.71 -42.33
CA PRO A 754 -38.04 11.98 -41.02
C PRO A 754 -39.44 11.40 -40.88
N ARG A 755 -39.75 10.84 -39.70
CA ARG A 755 -41.03 10.20 -39.39
C ARG A 755 -41.45 10.54 -37.98
N ALA A 756 -42.76 10.67 -37.76
CA ALA A 756 -43.32 10.74 -36.42
C ALA A 756 -42.96 9.47 -35.64
N ALA A 757 -42.73 9.60 -34.32
CA ALA A 757 -42.47 8.45 -33.45
C ALA A 757 -43.65 7.47 -33.48
N SER A 758 -43.37 6.17 -33.63
CA SER A 758 -44.40 5.12 -33.66
C SER A 758 -44.64 4.49 -32.29
N ASP A 759 -45.88 4.09 -32.05
CA ASP A 759 -46.40 3.58 -30.76
C ASP A 759 -46.62 2.06 -30.74
N GLY A 760 -46.47 1.37 -31.88
CA GLY A 760 -46.86 -0.04 -32.06
C GLY A 760 -45.79 -1.12 -31.78
N GLY A 761 -44.53 -0.75 -31.55
CA GLY A 761 -43.40 -1.68 -31.36
C GLY A 761 -43.00 -2.50 -32.60
N VAL A 762 -41.82 -3.12 -32.57
CA VAL A 762 -41.26 -3.96 -33.66
C VAL A 762 -41.00 -5.39 -33.18
N ALA A 763 -40.98 -6.36 -34.09
CA ALA A 763 -40.58 -7.73 -33.76
C ALA A 763 -39.06 -7.78 -33.48
N PRO A 764 -38.61 -8.19 -32.28
CA PRO A 764 -37.19 -8.22 -31.94
C PRO A 764 -36.49 -9.46 -32.54
N LEU A 765 -35.32 -9.26 -33.15
CA LEU A 765 -34.51 -10.36 -33.71
C LEU A 765 -33.59 -11.05 -32.67
N SER A 766 -33.57 -10.54 -31.44
CA SER A 766 -32.89 -11.13 -30.29
C SER A 766 -33.82 -11.06 -29.09
N TRP A 767 -33.94 -12.17 -28.34
CA TRP A 767 -34.78 -12.24 -27.15
C TRP A 767 -34.37 -11.20 -26.09
N GLY A 768 -33.11 -10.77 -26.09
CA GLY A 768 -32.62 -9.74 -25.16
C GLY A 768 -33.32 -8.39 -25.33
N LEU A 769 -33.66 -7.99 -26.57
CA LEU A 769 -34.46 -6.77 -26.81
C LEU A 769 -35.88 -6.92 -26.28
N ASP A 770 -36.52 -8.07 -26.52
CA ASP A 770 -37.85 -8.40 -26.00
C ASP A 770 -37.87 -8.42 -24.46
N ARG A 771 -36.79 -8.88 -23.84
CA ARG A 771 -36.71 -8.96 -22.37
C ARG A 771 -36.63 -7.59 -21.70
N ILE A 772 -35.89 -6.63 -22.27
CA ILE A 772 -35.55 -5.39 -21.57
C ILE A 772 -36.65 -4.32 -21.57
N ASP A 773 -37.72 -4.44 -22.36
CA ASP A 773 -38.90 -3.55 -22.26
C ASP A 773 -40.11 -4.19 -21.54
N GLN A 774 -39.94 -5.43 -21.06
CA GLN A 774 -40.93 -6.18 -20.29
C GLN A 774 -40.46 -6.38 -18.83
N ARG A 775 -41.39 -6.46 -17.87
CA ARG A 775 -41.04 -6.71 -16.46
C ARG A 775 -41.12 -8.18 -16.08
N ALA A 776 -42.06 -8.92 -16.66
CA ALA A 776 -42.33 -10.32 -16.34
C ALA A 776 -42.39 -11.19 -17.61
N LEU A 777 -42.13 -12.47 -17.44
CA LEU A 777 -42.38 -13.52 -18.44
C LEU A 777 -43.88 -13.90 -18.47
N PRO A 778 -44.41 -14.47 -19.57
CA PRO A 778 -43.74 -14.73 -20.84
C PRO A 778 -43.57 -13.47 -21.70
N LEU A 779 -42.57 -13.48 -22.58
CA LEU A 779 -42.29 -12.39 -23.51
C LEU A 779 -43.30 -12.35 -24.67
N ASN A 780 -43.57 -11.15 -25.19
CA ASN A 780 -44.62 -10.90 -26.19
C ASN A 780 -44.13 -10.81 -27.66
N ASN A 781 -42.83 -10.97 -27.94
CA ASN A 781 -42.20 -10.78 -29.25
C ASN A 781 -42.42 -9.36 -29.84
N ARG A 782 -42.36 -8.31 -29.01
CA ARG A 782 -42.54 -6.90 -29.37
C ARG A 782 -41.64 -5.99 -28.53
N TYR A 783 -40.61 -5.41 -29.17
CA TYR A 783 -39.76 -4.39 -28.58
C TYR A 783 -40.22 -2.96 -28.94
N THR A 784 -40.38 -2.09 -27.95
CA THR A 784 -40.95 -0.75 -28.10
C THR A 784 -39.86 0.34 -28.14
N ARG A 785 -39.43 0.71 -29.35
CA ARG A 785 -38.43 1.77 -29.58
C ARG A 785 -39.01 3.17 -29.44
N THR A 786 -39.18 3.63 -28.19
CA THR A 786 -39.60 5.01 -27.87
C THR A 786 -38.50 6.05 -28.10
N GLN A 787 -37.24 5.62 -28.16
CA GLN A 787 -36.01 6.41 -28.32
C GLN A 787 -35.01 5.62 -29.15
N SER A 788 -33.92 6.27 -29.56
CA SER A 788 -32.93 5.64 -30.44
C SER A 788 -31.45 5.86 -30.06
N GLY A 789 -31.13 6.68 -29.06
CA GLY A 789 -29.73 6.94 -28.68
C GLY A 789 -28.99 7.93 -29.60
N ALA A 790 -29.72 8.65 -30.45
CA ALA A 790 -29.13 9.66 -31.35
C ALA A 790 -28.40 10.76 -30.56
N GLY A 791 -27.25 11.19 -31.06
CA GLY A 791 -26.40 12.21 -30.42
C GLY A 791 -25.48 11.68 -29.30
N VAL A 792 -25.49 10.36 -29.04
CA VAL A 792 -24.59 9.74 -28.05
C VAL A 792 -23.50 8.94 -28.77
N THR A 793 -22.26 9.09 -28.30
CA THR A 793 -21.11 8.28 -28.74
C THR A 793 -20.94 7.07 -27.82
N VAL A 794 -20.77 5.89 -28.40
CA VAL A 794 -20.47 4.65 -27.67
C VAL A 794 -19.11 4.13 -28.12
N TYR A 795 -18.14 4.21 -27.22
CA TYR A 795 -16.83 3.60 -27.39
C TYR A 795 -16.93 2.10 -27.10
N VAL A 796 -16.50 1.27 -28.06
CA VAL A 796 -16.50 -0.20 -27.93
C VAL A 796 -15.07 -0.66 -27.74
N ILE A 797 -14.67 -0.90 -26.48
CA ILE A 797 -13.32 -1.31 -26.09
C ILE A 797 -13.22 -2.84 -26.18
N ASP A 798 -12.72 -3.35 -27.31
CA ASP A 798 -12.88 -4.77 -27.70
C ASP A 798 -11.87 -5.23 -28.81
N THR A 799 -12.21 -6.26 -29.59
CA THR A 799 -11.43 -6.81 -30.73
C THR A 799 -11.48 -5.98 -32.02
N GLY A 800 -12.13 -4.82 -31.98
CA GLY A 800 -12.44 -3.98 -33.16
C GLY A 800 -13.90 -4.12 -33.61
N VAL A 801 -14.28 -3.40 -34.66
CA VAL A 801 -15.66 -3.45 -35.22
C VAL A 801 -15.60 -3.48 -36.75
N ARG A 802 -16.35 -4.40 -37.37
CA ARG A 802 -16.55 -4.40 -38.83
C ARG A 802 -17.48 -3.26 -39.27
N ALA A 803 -16.89 -2.12 -39.61
CA ALA A 803 -17.60 -0.88 -39.95
C ALA A 803 -18.55 -0.99 -41.16
N THR A 804 -18.30 -1.94 -42.07
CA THR A 804 -19.10 -2.17 -43.28
C THR A 804 -20.38 -3.00 -43.05
N HIS A 805 -20.56 -3.57 -41.85
CA HIS A 805 -21.68 -4.46 -41.57
C HIS A 805 -23.03 -3.71 -41.62
N GLY A 806 -24.02 -4.25 -42.33
CA GLY A 806 -25.33 -3.62 -42.54
C GLY A 806 -26.09 -3.21 -41.26
N GLU A 807 -25.85 -3.89 -40.14
CA GLU A 807 -26.40 -3.51 -38.82
C GLU A 807 -25.82 -2.19 -38.28
N LEU A 808 -24.61 -1.83 -38.69
CA LEU A 808 -23.82 -0.69 -38.21
C LEU A 808 -23.44 0.29 -39.33
N ASN A 809 -23.86 0.01 -40.58
CA ASN A 809 -23.53 0.80 -41.75
C ASN A 809 -23.96 2.26 -41.52
N GLY A 810 -23.07 3.19 -41.87
CA GLY A 810 -23.26 4.60 -41.58
C GLY A 810 -23.36 4.95 -40.09
N ARG A 811 -22.89 4.13 -39.15
CA ARG A 811 -22.88 4.45 -37.70
C ARG A 811 -21.58 4.13 -36.97
N VAL A 812 -20.51 3.76 -37.70
CA VAL A 812 -19.17 3.57 -37.14
C VAL A 812 -18.27 4.74 -37.55
N ALA A 813 -17.62 5.40 -36.59
CA ALA A 813 -16.61 6.43 -36.81
C ALA A 813 -15.19 5.85 -36.90
N ALA A 814 -14.23 6.70 -37.25
CA ALA A 814 -12.82 6.41 -37.01
C ALA A 814 -12.58 6.18 -35.51
N GLY A 815 -11.69 5.26 -35.18
CA GLY A 815 -11.41 4.85 -33.81
C GLY A 815 -9.92 4.61 -33.57
N PHE A 816 -9.61 3.86 -32.52
CA PHE A 816 -8.25 3.61 -32.05
C PHE A 816 -7.88 2.14 -32.10
N THR A 817 -6.60 1.83 -32.28
CA THR A 817 -6.05 0.48 -32.12
C THR A 817 -4.66 0.57 -31.50
N THR A 818 -4.38 -0.31 -30.53
CA THR A 818 -2.99 -0.57 -30.09
C THR A 818 -2.36 -1.72 -30.89
N ILE A 819 -3.19 -2.53 -31.57
CA ILE A 819 -2.76 -3.70 -32.31
C ILE A 819 -2.20 -3.28 -33.68
N SER A 820 -0.88 -3.43 -33.86
CA SER A 820 -0.15 -3.10 -35.08
C SER A 820 -0.04 -4.31 -36.04
N ASP A 821 -1.19 -4.81 -36.50
CA ASP A 821 -1.29 -5.96 -37.44
C ASP A 821 -1.79 -5.58 -38.85
N GLY A 822 -1.87 -4.28 -39.15
CA GLY A 822 -2.36 -3.76 -40.43
C GLY A 822 -3.89 -3.74 -40.59
N GLN A 823 -4.66 -4.31 -39.66
CA GLN A 823 -6.13 -4.34 -39.73
C GLN A 823 -6.79 -3.03 -39.23
N GLY A 824 -6.01 -2.11 -38.68
CA GLY A 824 -6.53 -0.90 -38.05
C GLY A 824 -7.50 -1.27 -36.92
N THR A 825 -8.69 -0.66 -36.93
CA THR A 825 -9.76 -0.93 -35.96
C THR A 825 -10.76 -2.01 -36.42
N ASN A 826 -10.52 -2.67 -37.55
CA ASN A 826 -11.43 -3.66 -38.10
C ASN A 826 -11.42 -4.96 -37.26
N ASP A 827 -12.59 -5.58 -37.11
CA ASP A 827 -12.74 -6.80 -36.31
C ASP A 827 -12.33 -8.05 -37.11
N CYS A 828 -11.44 -8.85 -36.53
CA CYS A 828 -10.98 -10.13 -37.06
C CYS A 828 -11.24 -11.32 -36.10
N GLN A 829 -11.94 -11.09 -34.99
CA GLN A 829 -12.38 -12.14 -34.06
C GLN A 829 -13.92 -12.27 -34.11
N GLY A 830 -14.61 -11.14 -34.17
CA GLY A 830 -16.06 -11.05 -34.21
C GLY A 830 -16.73 -10.76 -32.87
N HIS A 831 -15.98 -10.41 -31.82
CA HIS A 831 -16.53 -10.13 -30.51
C HIS A 831 -17.00 -8.67 -30.45
N GLY A 832 -16.11 -7.72 -30.73
CA GLY A 832 -16.45 -6.30 -30.77
C GLY A 832 -17.53 -5.93 -31.78
N THR A 833 -17.62 -6.60 -32.93
CA THR A 833 -18.73 -6.42 -33.89
C THR A 833 -20.07 -6.87 -33.31
N HIS A 834 -20.11 -7.99 -32.58
CA HIS A 834 -21.31 -8.52 -31.94
C HIS A 834 -21.76 -7.60 -30.78
N VAL A 835 -20.80 -7.14 -29.99
CA VAL A 835 -21.00 -6.14 -28.93
C VAL A 835 -21.57 -4.85 -29.51
N ALA A 836 -20.93 -4.26 -30.52
CA ALA A 836 -21.40 -3.05 -31.21
C ALA A 836 -22.81 -3.21 -31.81
N GLY A 837 -23.10 -4.37 -32.43
CA GLY A 837 -24.43 -4.71 -32.93
C GLY A 837 -25.49 -4.81 -31.83
N THR A 838 -25.12 -5.27 -30.64
CA THR A 838 -26.03 -5.38 -29.48
C THR A 838 -26.29 -4.01 -28.84
N VAL A 839 -25.31 -3.10 -28.85
CA VAL A 839 -25.52 -1.70 -28.45
C VAL A 839 -26.39 -0.96 -29.48
N ALA A 840 -25.97 -0.91 -30.74
CA ALA A 840 -26.46 0.06 -31.73
C ALA A 840 -26.84 -0.54 -33.11
N GLY A 841 -26.94 -1.86 -33.23
CA GLY A 841 -27.40 -2.51 -34.46
C GLY A 841 -28.79 -2.05 -34.89
N THR A 842 -29.02 -1.92 -36.20
CA THR A 842 -30.32 -1.54 -36.77
C THR A 842 -31.46 -2.42 -36.23
N ASN A 843 -31.26 -3.74 -36.19
CA ASN A 843 -32.27 -4.72 -35.78
C ASN A 843 -31.94 -5.40 -34.44
N TYR A 844 -30.65 -5.50 -34.09
CA TYR A 844 -30.19 -6.13 -32.83
C TYR A 844 -29.89 -5.14 -31.69
N GLY A 845 -29.80 -3.84 -31.99
CA GLY A 845 -29.38 -2.81 -31.04
C GLY A 845 -30.51 -2.27 -30.15
N VAL A 846 -30.14 -1.94 -28.92
CA VAL A 846 -30.96 -1.18 -27.97
C VAL A 846 -31.04 0.30 -28.35
N ALA A 847 -29.91 0.88 -28.77
CA ALA A 847 -29.74 2.29 -29.15
C ALA A 847 -29.36 2.44 -30.64
N PRO A 848 -30.28 2.14 -31.58
CA PRO A 848 -29.99 1.98 -33.01
C PRO A 848 -29.49 3.23 -33.75
N SER A 849 -29.53 4.42 -33.14
CA SER A 849 -29.03 5.68 -33.71
C SER A 849 -27.77 6.22 -33.03
N ALA A 850 -27.23 5.51 -32.05
CA ALA A 850 -25.96 5.87 -31.39
C ALA A 850 -24.76 5.69 -32.35
N LEU A 851 -23.71 6.46 -32.10
CA LEU A 851 -22.47 6.42 -32.87
C LEU A 851 -21.47 5.43 -32.24
N ILE A 852 -21.07 4.39 -32.94
CA ILE A 852 -20.01 3.48 -32.50
C ILE A 852 -18.62 4.06 -32.82
N VAL A 853 -17.75 4.15 -31.81
CA VAL A 853 -16.31 4.38 -31.98
C VAL A 853 -15.55 3.10 -31.57
N PRO A 854 -14.90 2.41 -32.52
CA PRO A 854 -14.15 1.19 -32.19
C PRO A 854 -12.85 1.52 -31.44
N VAL A 855 -12.57 0.85 -30.33
CA VAL A 855 -11.33 0.97 -29.56
C VAL A 855 -10.72 -0.43 -29.45
N ARG A 856 -9.88 -0.77 -30.43
CA ARG A 856 -9.33 -2.11 -30.61
C ARG A 856 -8.09 -2.34 -29.74
N VAL A 857 -8.28 -3.07 -28.65
CA VAL A 857 -7.24 -3.38 -27.65
C VAL A 857 -6.95 -4.87 -27.55
N MET A 858 -7.61 -5.69 -28.38
CA MET A 858 -7.41 -7.13 -28.47
C MET A 858 -7.18 -7.57 -29.92
N ASN A 859 -6.28 -8.54 -30.09
CA ASN A 859 -5.90 -9.12 -31.38
C ASN A 859 -6.97 -10.10 -31.93
N CYS A 860 -6.73 -10.69 -33.10
CA CYS A 860 -7.67 -11.62 -33.74
C CYS A 860 -7.93 -12.93 -32.96
N SER A 861 -7.10 -13.26 -31.96
CA SER A 861 -7.36 -14.38 -31.03
C SER A 861 -8.25 -13.99 -29.85
N GLY A 862 -8.58 -12.71 -29.69
CA GLY A 862 -9.31 -12.19 -28.53
C GLY A 862 -8.44 -11.90 -27.31
N SER A 863 -7.13 -11.68 -27.51
CA SER A 863 -6.18 -11.40 -26.43
C SER A 863 -5.58 -10.01 -26.55
N GLY A 864 -5.39 -9.33 -25.42
CA GLY A 864 -4.75 -8.02 -25.29
C GLY A 864 -4.12 -7.85 -23.90
N SER A 865 -3.23 -6.87 -23.73
CA SER A 865 -2.63 -6.58 -22.42
C SER A 865 -3.43 -5.54 -21.63
N THR A 866 -3.25 -5.51 -20.30
CA THR A 866 -3.82 -4.46 -19.45
C THR A 866 -3.36 -3.07 -19.88
N SER A 867 -2.11 -2.94 -20.35
CA SER A 867 -1.55 -1.71 -20.93
C SER A 867 -2.26 -1.29 -22.22
N ASP A 868 -2.65 -2.23 -23.09
CA ASP A 868 -3.43 -1.92 -24.30
C ASP A 868 -4.79 -1.33 -23.94
N ILE A 869 -5.46 -1.94 -22.95
CA ILE A 869 -6.77 -1.49 -22.47
C ILE A 869 -6.66 -0.09 -21.85
N ILE A 870 -5.64 0.16 -21.01
CA ILE A 870 -5.39 1.48 -20.41
C ILE A 870 -5.11 2.53 -21.50
N ALA A 871 -4.25 2.22 -22.48
CA ALA A 871 -3.99 3.12 -23.60
C ALA A 871 -5.25 3.42 -24.44
N GLY A 872 -6.15 2.45 -24.59
CA GLY A 872 -7.47 2.67 -25.19
C GLY A 872 -8.35 3.63 -24.38
N ILE A 873 -8.32 3.55 -23.05
CA ILE A 873 -9.06 4.47 -22.16
C ILE A 873 -8.43 5.88 -22.17
N ASP A 874 -7.10 5.98 -22.10
CA ASP A 874 -6.38 7.25 -22.19
C ASP A 874 -6.60 7.93 -23.56
N TRP A 875 -6.73 7.14 -24.64
CA TRP A 875 -7.15 7.65 -25.95
C TRP A 875 -8.58 8.22 -25.92
N ILE A 876 -9.53 7.54 -25.27
CA ILE A 876 -10.90 8.07 -25.10
C ILE A 876 -10.86 9.41 -24.36
N ILE A 877 -10.19 9.50 -23.21
CA ILE A 877 -10.11 10.73 -22.40
C ILE A 877 -9.49 11.90 -23.20
N THR A 878 -8.53 11.62 -24.08
CA THR A 878 -7.87 12.66 -24.89
C THR A 878 -8.63 13.06 -26.15
N HIS A 879 -9.63 12.28 -26.58
CA HIS A 879 -10.40 12.50 -27.82
C HIS A 879 -11.90 12.75 -27.57
N HIS A 880 -12.38 12.50 -26.36
CA HIS A 880 -13.69 12.89 -25.89
C HIS A 880 -13.75 14.42 -25.74
N GLN A 881 -14.91 15.01 -26.01
CA GLN A 881 -15.13 16.44 -25.91
C GLN A 881 -16.04 16.71 -24.71
N ALA A 882 -15.56 17.49 -23.74
CA ALA A 882 -16.31 17.80 -22.53
C ALA A 882 -17.74 18.30 -22.84
N GLY A 883 -18.74 17.65 -22.23
CA GLY A 883 -20.16 17.95 -22.47
C GLY A 883 -20.80 17.25 -23.68
N VAL A 884 -20.06 16.43 -24.43
CA VAL A 884 -20.64 15.51 -25.42
C VAL A 884 -21.09 14.22 -24.71
N PRO A 885 -22.32 13.73 -24.92
CA PRO A 885 -22.77 12.50 -24.26
C PRO A 885 -22.02 11.26 -24.76
N ALA A 886 -21.41 10.52 -23.83
CA ALA A 886 -20.62 9.34 -24.14
C ALA A 886 -20.84 8.16 -23.19
N VAL A 887 -20.74 6.95 -23.75
CA VAL A 887 -20.72 5.67 -23.04
C VAL A 887 -19.49 4.88 -23.48
N ALA A 888 -18.80 4.22 -22.56
CA ALA A 888 -17.74 3.26 -22.88
C ALA A 888 -18.20 1.85 -22.48
N ASN A 889 -18.40 0.98 -23.47
CA ASN A 889 -18.71 -0.41 -23.23
C ASN A 889 -17.41 -1.25 -23.21
N MET A 890 -17.12 -1.85 -22.07
CA MET A 890 -16.02 -2.80 -21.89
C MET A 890 -16.56 -4.22 -21.72
N SER A 891 -16.71 -4.93 -22.85
CA SER A 891 -17.12 -6.34 -22.87
C SER A 891 -15.97 -7.31 -22.59
N LEU A 892 -14.96 -6.85 -21.84
CA LEU A 892 -13.73 -7.54 -21.51
C LEU A 892 -13.48 -7.54 -20.00
N GLY A 893 -12.57 -8.38 -19.53
CA GLY A 893 -12.17 -8.43 -18.12
C GLY A 893 -11.06 -9.45 -17.86
N GLY A 894 -10.42 -9.34 -16.71
CA GLY A 894 -9.30 -10.19 -16.32
C GLY A 894 -8.98 -10.11 -14.82
N PRO A 895 -7.80 -10.59 -14.39
CA PRO A 895 -7.35 -10.48 -13.00
C PRO A 895 -7.41 -9.04 -12.47
N ARG A 896 -7.60 -8.89 -11.16
CA ARG A 896 -7.69 -7.59 -10.47
C ARG A 896 -6.46 -6.71 -10.80
N SER A 897 -6.70 -5.50 -11.27
CA SER A 897 -5.67 -4.52 -11.62
C SER A 897 -6.07 -3.11 -11.18
N ALA A 898 -5.39 -2.58 -10.16
CA ALA A 898 -5.63 -1.21 -9.67
C ALA A 898 -5.35 -0.14 -10.74
N ALA A 899 -4.41 -0.39 -11.67
CA ALA A 899 -4.12 0.54 -12.76
C ALA A 899 -5.24 0.59 -13.82
N LEU A 900 -5.93 -0.53 -14.05
CA LEU A 900 -7.07 -0.58 -14.97
C LEU A 900 -8.29 0.12 -14.37
N ASP A 901 -8.58 -0.15 -13.10
CA ASP A 901 -9.64 0.53 -12.34
C ASP A 901 -9.41 2.04 -12.29
N LEU A 902 -8.19 2.48 -11.98
CA LEU A 902 -7.85 3.91 -12.00
C LEU A 902 -7.98 4.53 -13.40
N ALA A 903 -7.77 3.78 -14.47
CA ALA A 903 -8.06 4.27 -15.82
C ALA A 903 -9.57 4.43 -16.05
N VAL A 904 -10.38 3.44 -15.66
CA VAL A 904 -11.84 3.51 -15.73
C VAL A 904 -12.39 4.67 -14.89
N ALA A 905 -11.94 4.84 -13.65
CA ALA A 905 -12.32 5.96 -12.80
C ALA A 905 -11.94 7.33 -13.39
N ARG A 906 -10.78 7.45 -14.07
CA ARG A 906 -10.42 8.66 -14.83
C ARG A 906 -11.36 8.90 -16.02
N GLY A 907 -11.76 7.85 -16.74
CA GLY A 907 -12.73 7.93 -17.83
C GLY A 907 -14.13 8.34 -17.35
N VAL A 908 -14.56 7.87 -16.18
CA VAL A 908 -15.81 8.31 -15.54
C VAL A 908 -15.71 9.77 -15.07
N ALA A 909 -14.56 10.19 -14.54
CA ALA A 909 -14.31 11.58 -14.15
C ALA A 909 -14.30 12.56 -15.34
N ASP A 910 -13.94 12.08 -16.54
CA ASP A 910 -14.05 12.82 -17.81
C ASP A 910 -15.50 12.94 -18.33
N GLY A 911 -16.46 12.30 -17.65
CA GLY A 911 -17.90 12.38 -17.95
C GLY A 911 -18.42 11.24 -18.83
N VAL A 912 -17.60 10.25 -19.17
CA VAL A 912 -18.00 9.09 -19.97
C VAL A 912 -18.65 8.03 -19.06
N THR A 913 -19.84 7.54 -19.41
CA THR A 913 -20.47 6.45 -18.64
C THR A 913 -19.81 5.11 -18.96
N PHE A 914 -19.03 4.54 -18.04
CA PHE A 914 -18.43 3.21 -18.22
C PHE A 914 -19.39 2.09 -17.84
N VAL A 915 -19.58 1.14 -18.75
CA VAL A 915 -20.40 -0.07 -18.57
C VAL A 915 -19.52 -1.29 -18.81
N VAL A 916 -19.39 -2.16 -17.81
CA VAL A 916 -18.37 -3.21 -17.76
C VAL A 916 -18.97 -4.59 -17.54
N ALA A 917 -18.38 -5.61 -18.18
CA ALA A 917 -18.78 -7.00 -17.98
C ALA A 917 -18.30 -7.53 -16.61
N ALA A 918 -19.19 -8.14 -15.82
CA ALA A 918 -18.83 -8.66 -14.50
C ALA A 918 -17.79 -9.80 -14.52
N GLY A 919 -17.66 -10.51 -15.65
CA GLY A 919 -16.75 -11.65 -15.85
C GLY A 919 -17.49 -13.01 -15.87
N ASN A 920 -16.83 -14.02 -16.45
CA ASN A 920 -17.45 -15.30 -16.83
C ASN A 920 -16.87 -16.50 -16.06
N SER A 921 -16.53 -16.31 -14.77
CA SER A 921 -15.84 -17.31 -13.96
C SER A 921 -16.63 -17.83 -12.75
N ASN A 922 -17.89 -17.39 -12.58
CA ASN A 922 -18.70 -17.66 -11.37
C ASN A 922 -17.96 -17.28 -10.07
N LEU A 923 -17.27 -16.14 -10.09
CA LEU A 923 -16.53 -15.54 -8.97
C LEU A 923 -17.20 -14.26 -8.46
N SER A 924 -16.66 -13.68 -7.39
CA SER A 924 -17.05 -12.34 -6.95
C SER A 924 -16.60 -11.27 -7.95
N ALA A 925 -17.52 -10.44 -8.44
CA ALA A 925 -17.24 -9.34 -9.37
C ALA A 925 -16.18 -8.37 -8.80
N CYS A 926 -16.17 -8.16 -7.48
CA CYS A 926 -15.18 -7.32 -6.79
C CYS A 926 -13.72 -7.82 -6.92
N THR A 927 -13.51 -9.08 -7.30
CA THR A 927 -12.18 -9.73 -7.39
C THR A 927 -11.56 -9.71 -8.78
N VAL A 928 -12.23 -9.11 -9.77
CA VAL A 928 -11.74 -8.99 -11.15
C VAL A 928 -11.80 -7.53 -11.61
N SER A 929 -11.05 -7.18 -12.65
CA SER A 929 -11.06 -5.83 -13.23
C SER A 929 -11.52 -5.88 -14.69
N PRO A 930 -12.28 -4.88 -15.19
CA PRO A 930 -12.67 -3.64 -14.48
C PRO A 930 -13.93 -3.75 -13.58
N ALA A 931 -14.56 -4.92 -13.46
CA ALA A 931 -15.82 -5.10 -12.68
C ALA A 931 -15.76 -4.73 -11.18
N GLY A 932 -14.56 -4.66 -10.60
CA GLY A 932 -14.34 -4.23 -9.22
C GLY A 932 -14.18 -2.72 -9.01
N GLU A 933 -14.31 -1.89 -10.06
CA GLU A 933 -14.23 -0.42 -9.99
C GLU A 933 -15.61 0.19 -9.66
N PRO A 934 -15.81 0.78 -8.46
CA PRO A 934 -17.14 1.22 -8.00
C PRO A 934 -17.78 2.37 -8.79
N SER A 935 -17.03 3.08 -9.64
CA SER A 935 -17.56 4.16 -10.47
C SER A 935 -18.14 3.70 -11.81
N ALA A 936 -17.91 2.45 -12.20
CA ALA A 936 -18.47 1.84 -13.41
C ALA A 936 -19.78 1.09 -13.12
N ILE A 937 -20.59 0.88 -14.17
CA ILE A 937 -21.80 0.05 -14.09
C ILE A 937 -21.44 -1.39 -14.45
N THR A 938 -21.39 -2.27 -13.46
CA THR A 938 -20.97 -3.67 -13.60
C THR A 938 -22.16 -4.59 -13.87
N VAL A 939 -22.08 -5.35 -14.97
CA VAL A 939 -23.23 -6.05 -15.56
C VAL A 939 -23.11 -7.57 -15.51
N GLY A 940 -24.09 -8.19 -14.86
CA GLY A 940 -24.28 -9.64 -14.76
C GLY A 940 -25.11 -10.21 -15.91
N SER A 941 -24.96 -11.50 -16.19
CA SER A 941 -25.62 -12.18 -17.32
C SER A 941 -26.81 -13.03 -16.87
N THR A 942 -27.92 -12.95 -17.60
CA THR A 942 -29.07 -13.86 -17.46
C THR A 942 -29.34 -14.72 -18.69
N THR A 943 -30.04 -15.83 -18.44
CA THR A 943 -30.74 -16.65 -19.44
C THR A 943 -32.09 -16.04 -19.81
N SER A 944 -32.73 -16.59 -20.85
CA SER A 944 -34.07 -16.19 -21.30
C SER A 944 -35.22 -16.57 -20.36
N THR A 945 -34.91 -17.26 -19.26
CA THR A 945 -35.88 -17.69 -18.23
C THR A 945 -35.66 -16.96 -16.90
N ASP A 946 -34.99 -15.80 -16.93
CA ASP A 946 -34.61 -15.01 -15.76
C ASP A 946 -33.82 -15.82 -14.72
N GLU A 947 -32.94 -16.72 -15.15
CA GLU A 947 -31.91 -17.32 -14.29
C GLU A 947 -30.57 -16.61 -14.52
N ARG A 948 -29.78 -16.42 -13.46
CA ARG A 948 -28.38 -16.01 -13.62
C ARG A 948 -27.64 -17.06 -14.45
N SER A 949 -27.02 -16.63 -15.54
CA SER A 949 -26.16 -17.50 -16.35
C SER A 949 -25.07 -18.12 -15.46
N SER A 950 -24.90 -19.45 -15.52
CA SER A 950 -24.04 -20.20 -14.60
C SER A 950 -22.57 -19.74 -14.55
N PHE A 951 -22.08 -19.12 -15.63
CA PHE A 951 -20.74 -18.52 -15.72
C PHE A 951 -20.65 -17.10 -15.12
N SER A 952 -21.76 -16.38 -14.95
CA SER A 952 -21.74 -14.96 -14.55
C SER A 952 -21.11 -14.80 -13.18
N ASN A 953 -20.12 -13.90 -13.06
CA ASN A 953 -19.70 -13.39 -11.76
C ASN A 953 -20.87 -12.69 -11.05
N PHE A 954 -20.75 -12.58 -9.73
CA PHE A 954 -21.82 -12.23 -8.79
C PHE A 954 -21.27 -11.41 -7.60
N GLY A 955 -22.12 -10.92 -6.70
CA GLY A 955 -21.71 -10.24 -5.45
C GLY A 955 -21.77 -8.71 -5.50
N SER A 956 -21.36 -8.06 -4.41
CA SER A 956 -21.69 -6.67 -4.08
C SER A 956 -21.10 -5.57 -4.98
N CYS A 957 -20.30 -5.91 -5.98
CA CYS A 957 -19.84 -4.99 -7.03
C CYS A 957 -20.60 -5.21 -8.34
N LEU A 958 -21.76 -5.87 -8.29
CA LEU A 958 -22.69 -6.05 -9.40
C LEU A 958 -23.85 -5.07 -9.24
N ASP A 959 -24.12 -4.25 -10.26
CA ASP A 959 -25.17 -3.24 -10.21
C ASP A 959 -26.48 -3.73 -10.84
N VAL A 960 -26.39 -4.49 -11.93
CA VAL A 960 -27.56 -4.92 -12.71
C VAL A 960 -27.30 -6.18 -13.52
N PHE A 961 -28.33 -7.01 -13.65
CA PHE A 961 -28.39 -8.14 -14.56
C PHE A 961 -29.02 -7.74 -15.91
N ALA A 962 -28.49 -8.29 -17.01
CA ALA A 962 -29.04 -8.11 -18.34
C ALA A 962 -28.91 -9.41 -19.19
N PRO A 963 -29.70 -9.54 -20.28
CA PRO A 963 -29.64 -10.66 -21.21
C PRO A 963 -28.23 -10.93 -21.72
N GLY A 964 -27.66 -12.10 -21.39
CA GLY A 964 -26.28 -12.42 -21.78
C GLY A 964 -26.03 -13.86 -22.19
N SER A 965 -27.03 -14.74 -22.19
CA SER A 965 -26.92 -16.09 -22.76
C SER A 965 -27.63 -16.18 -24.12
N SER A 966 -26.96 -16.81 -25.09
CA SER A 966 -27.49 -17.06 -26.45
C SER A 966 -27.99 -15.79 -27.15
N ILE A 967 -27.24 -14.69 -27.04
CA ILE A 967 -27.58 -13.42 -27.66
C ILE A 967 -27.16 -13.44 -29.13
N VAL A 968 -28.13 -13.24 -30.02
CA VAL A 968 -27.92 -13.10 -31.46
C VAL A 968 -27.62 -11.64 -31.78
N SER A 969 -26.56 -11.38 -32.54
CA SER A 969 -26.22 -10.04 -33.03
C SER A 969 -25.35 -10.11 -34.29
N ALA A 970 -24.84 -8.95 -34.72
CA ALA A 970 -23.94 -8.77 -35.85
C ALA A 970 -22.68 -9.68 -35.78
N GLY A 971 -22.21 -10.18 -36.93
CA GLY A 971 -21.06 -11.07 -37.05
C GLY A 971 -20.01 -10.54 -38.03
N HIS A 972 -18.73 -10.63 -37.69
CA HIS A 972 -17.65 -10.04 -38.53
C HIS A 972 -17.35 -10.75 -39.86
N THR A 973 -17.91 -11.92 -40.16
CA THR A 973 -17.48 -12.72 -41.33
C THR A 973 -17.99 -12.20 -42.67
N SER A 974 -19.17 -11.55 -42.70
CA SER A 974 -19.68 -10.80 -43.85
C SER A 974 -20.49 -9.59 -43.37
N ASP A 975 -20.90 -8.70 -44.28
CA ASP A 975 -21.67 -7.51 -43.91
C ASP A 975 -23.14 -7.81 -43.53
N THR A 976 -23.55 -9.08 -43.62
CA THR A 976 -24.87 -9.59 -43.27
C THR A 976 -24.81 -10.78 -42.31
N ALA A 977 -23.63 -11.13 -41.80
CA ALA A 977 -23.48 -12.30 -40.95
C ALA A 977 -24.08 -12.06 -39.56
N THR A 978 -24.59 -13.12 -38.95
CA THR A 978 -25.06 -13.09 -37.55
C THR A 978 -24.22 -14.05 -36.73
N ARG A 979 -23.96 -13.71 -35.46
CA ARG A 979 -23.26 -14.57 -34.50
C ARG A 979 -24.10 -14.67 -33.23
N THR A 980 -24.13 -15.87 -32.63
CA THR A 980 -24.72 -16.10 -31.32
C THR A 980 -23.60 -16.25 -30.30
N LEU A 981 -23.64 -15.50 -29.21
CA LEU A 981 -22.64 -15.55 -28.14
C LEU A 981 -23.30 -15.55 -26.75
N SER A 982 -22.55 -16.04 -25.76
CA SER A 982 -22.93 -16.08 -24.35
C SER A 982 -21.79 -15.52 -23.50
N GLY A 983 -22.11 -14.61 -22.58
CA GLY A 983 -21.17 -13.98 -21.67
C GLY A 983 -21.78 -12.77 -20.96
N THR A 984 -21.17 -12.34 -19.86
CA THR A 984 -21.39 -10.99 -19.29
C THR A 984 -20.99 -9.91 -20.30
N SER A 985 -20.03 -10.22 -21.17
CA SER A 985 -19.68 -9.49 -22.40
C SER A 985 -20.84 -9.25 -23.38
N MET A 986 -21.92 -10.03 -23.32
CA MET A 986 -23.15 -9.83 -24.11
C MET A 986 -24.27 -9.16 -23.29
N ALA A 987 -24.16 -9.18 -21.95
CA ALA A 987 -25.07 -8.46 -21.06
C ALA A 987 -24.73 -6.96 -20.98
N ALA A 988 -23.45 -6.63 -20.82
CA ALA A 988 -22.93 -5.25 -20.81
C ALA A 988 -23.44 -4.37 -21.97
N PRO A 989 -23.41 -4.80 -23.26
CA PRO A 989 -23.88 -3.94 -24.35
C PRO A 989 -25.37 -3.64 -24.34
N HIS A 990 -26.21 -4.46 -23.71
CA HIS A 990 -27.61 -4.08 -23.49
C HIS A 990 -27.69 -2.87 -22.55
N VAL A 991 -26.97 -2.91 -21.42
CA VAL A 991 -26.92 -1.80 -20.45
C VAL A 991 -26.26 -0.55 -21.04
N ALA A 992 -25.19 -0.69 -21.83
CA ALA A 992 -24.55 0.42 -22.53
C ALA A 992 -25.50 1.08 -23.53
N GLY A 993 -26.33 0.29 -24.22
CA GLY A 993 -27.42 0.81 -25.05
C GLY A 993 -28.46 1.57 -24.23
N VAL A 994 -28.86 1.08 -23.06
CA VAL A 994 -29.81 1.80 -22.15
C VAL A 994 -29.20 3.09 -21.61
N ALA A 995 -27.91 3.11 -21.27
CA ALA A 995 -27.19 4.32 -20.91
C ALA A 995 -27.21 5.35 -22.05
N ALA A 996 -27.01 4.91 -23.30
CA ALA A 996 -27.13 5.78 -24.46
C ALA A 996 -28.58 6.27 -24.70
N LEU A 997 -29.61 5.46 -24.42
CA LEU A 997 -31.00 5.93 -24.45
C LEU A 997 -31.25 7.01 -23.39
N ALA A 998 -30.78 6.82 -22.15
CA ALA A 998 -30.90 7.81 -21.07
C ALA A 998 -30.21 9.15 -21.42
N LEU A 999 -28.95 9.09 -21.88
CA LEU A 999 -28.19 10.25 -22.32
C LEU A 999 -28.83 10.97 -23.53
N SER A 1000 -29.51 10.24 -24.42
CA SER A 1000 -30.25 10.86 -25.54
C SER A 1000 -31.54 11.59 -25.12
N GLN A 1001 -32.07 11.31 -23.93
CA GLN A 1001 -33.18 12.08 -23.34
C GLN A 1001 -32.67 13.32 -22.61
N ASN A 1002 -31.57 13.18 -21.86
CA ASN A 1002 -30.95 14.26 -21.10
C ASN A 1002 -29.43 14.20 -21.26
N THR A 1003 -28.91 15.04 -22.14
CA THR A 1003 -27.49 15.11 -22.49
C THR A 1003 -26.61 15.68 -21.37
N ALA A 1004 -27.19 16.15 -20.26
CA ALA A 1004 -26.49 16.70 -19.12
C ALA A 1004 -26.38 15.72 -17.93
N MET A 1005 -26.87 14.48 -18.05
CA MET A 1005 -26.71 13.49 -16.98
C MET A 1005 -25.25 13.11 -16.77
N THR A 1006 -24.79 13.19 -15.52
CA THR A 1006 -23.51 12.64 -15.10
C THR A 1006 -23.55 11.10 -15.12
N PRO A 1007 -22.39 10.41 -15.22
CA PRO A 1007 -22.33 8.94 -15.14
C PRO A 1007 -23.04 8.34 -13.91
N ALA A 1008 -22.94 9.00 -12.75
CA ALA A 1008 -23.62 8.59 -11.52
C ALA A 1008 -25.14 8.70 -11.61
N GLU A 1009 -25.67 9.74 -12.27
CA GLU A 1009 -27.12 9.87 -12.53
C GLU A 1009 -27.61 8.83 -13.53
N VAL A 1010 -26.80 8.46 -14.53
CA VAL A 1010 -27.13 7.37 -15.47
C VAL A 1010 -27.18 6.02 -14.75
N ALA A 1011 -26.20 5.72 -13.89
CA ALA A 1011 -26.18 4.52 -13.06
C ALA A 1011 -27.40 4.47 -12.12
N SER A 1012 -27.67 5.57 -11.40
CA SER A 1012 -28.83 5.67 -10.50
C SER A 1012 -30.16 5.54 -11.24
N ALA A 1013 -30.28 6.08 -12.45
CA ALA A 1013 -31.45 5.90 -13.28
C ALA A 1013 -31.65 4.40 -13.58
N ILE A 1014 -30.64 3.73 -14.14
CA ILE A 1014 -30.67 2.30 -14.51
C ILE A 1014 -31.07 1.41 -13.33
N ALA A 1015 -30.46 1.61 -12.16
CA ALA A 1015 -30.80 0.87 -10.94
C ALA A 1015 -32.24 1.14 -10.45
N SER A 1016 -32.78 2.33 -10.69
CA SER A 1016 -34.14 2.72 -10.24
C SER A 1016 -35.27 2.18 -11.12
N SER A 1017 -35.06 1.97 -12.43
CA SER A 1017 -36.10 1.35 -13.29
C SER A 1017 -36.10 -0.17 -13.21
N ALA A 1018 -34.95 -0.78 -12.91
CA ALA A 1018 -34.74 -2.22 -12.98
C ALA A 1018 -35.82 -2.99 -12.21
N THR A 1019 -36.21 -4.14 -12.76
CA THR A 1019 -37.17 -5.04 -12.12
C THR A 1019 -36.46 -5.80 -11.01
N ARG A 1020 -36.87 -5.56 -9.76
CA ARG A 1020 -36.29 -6.22 -8.58
C ARG A 1020 -36.78 -7.65 -8.46
N ASN A 1021 -35.97 -8.50 -7.82
CA ASN A 1021 -36.33 -9.85 -7.40
C ASN A 1021 -36.77 -10.78 -8.56
N ALA A 1022 -36.41 -10.45 -9.80
CA ALA A 1022 -36.78 -11.23 -10.98
C ALA A 1022 -35.77 -12.34 -11.31
N VAL A 1023 -34.48 -12.17 -10.98
CA VAL A 1023 -33.46 -13.16 -11.30
C VAL A 1023 -33.46 -14.30 -10.28
N THR A 1024 -33.57 -15.52 -10.76
CA THR A 1024 -33.39 -16.75 -9.98
C THR A 1024 -31.90 -17.09 -9.86
N ASN A 1025 -31.49 -17.60 -8.70
CA ASN A 1025 -30.08 -17.90 -8.37
C ASN A 1025 -29.07 -16.72 -8.59
N PRO A 1026 -29.36 -15.47 -8.16
CA PRO A 1026 -28.52 -14.30 -8.45
C PRO A 1026 -27.10 -14.38 -7.84
N GLY A 1027 -26.88 -15.27 -6.87
CA GLY A 1027 -25.62 -15.38 -6.14
C GLY A 1027 -25.58 -14.44 -4.93
N THR A 1028 -24.71 -14.75 -3.97
CA THR A 1028 -24.66 -14.03 -2.69
C THR A 1028 -24.16 -12.60 -2.89
N GLY A 1029 -25.02 -11.62 -2.60
CA GLY A 1029 -24.68 -10.19 -2.68
C GLY A 1029 -24.96 -9.50 -4.03
N SER A 1030 -25.63 -10.15 -4.99
CA SER A 1030 -25.92 -9.66 -6.36
C SER A 1030 -27.30 -9.07 -6.60
#